data_AF-A0A928KFD5-F1
#
_entry.id   AF-A0A928KFD5-F1
#
_cell.length_a   1.000
_cell.length_b   1.000
_cell.length_c   1.000
_cell.angle_alpha   90.00
_cell.angle_beta   90.00
_cell.angle_gamma   90.00
#
_symmetry.space_group_name_H-M   'P 1'
#
loop_
_entity.id
_entity.type
_entity.pdbx_description
1 polymer ?
#
loop_
_entity_poly.entity_id
_entity_poly.type
_entity_poly.pdbx_seq_one_letter_code
_entity_poly.pdbx_strand_id
1 'polypeptide(L)'
;MSQNLMIDERIKEVANRIKSVREDLGFTVEQMAKKTSTTPEEYRLLESGASDFSFTFIYKFANACSLDITDIMEGTSPLLTQYTVVRKGEGMPFARREGFRYYNLAPAFKNKLAEPFHVVIPYSEQIQNEPMHLSTHTGHEIDIVIKGSMKIQVGDRCEILHEGDSIYYDSSIPHDERAIGGSDCEIYAIVINPDTNGMANYEEKVIAATTTNTDLAKLENPVYEKFITTETDENGVLSGISFKNQDKFNFAFDVIDGLAEKCPDKTAMVHLTNTKQERVFTYRDMMEYSNMTANYFESLGIKKGDRVMLVLKRHYQFWFSILALHKIGAIAIPATNLLKEHDFEYRFNAAGVKAIVCTADGETADEADKAAVNSPTLTVKVSVNGKREGWHSFEEEFEKFSTRYKRTEESPCGNDPLIMFFTSGTTGNPKIAEHNHMYPLGHFITAKYWHNVDPNGMHFTISDTGWGKALWGKLYGQWLCETAVFTYDFDRFDADDILPLFKKYGITTFCAPPTMYRFFIRQDLSKYDLSSVKYATVAGEALNPEVYHQFLKATGISLMEGYGQTETTLTIGNFVGTEVKVGSMGKPSPLYDIQILDKEGNPCKAGDIGEICVKTDKDTPCGLFMGYYLDDDLTKKVWHDGYYHTGDTAWMDTDGNFWFVGRVDDVIKSSGYRIGPFEIESVIMELPYVLECAVTAAPDEIRGQVVKATIILTQGTVESDALKKEIQEYVKKRTAPYKYPRIVNFVDSLPKTISGKIIRAKIK
;
A
#
# COMPACT_ATOMS: atom_id res chain seq x y z
N MET A 1 -23.42 19.90 46.51
CA MET A 1 -22.99 21.32 46.59
C MET A 1 -21.95 21.71 45.52
N SER A 2 -21.24 20.79 44.85
CA SER A 2 -20.17 21.14 43.89
C SER A 2 -20.60 21.45 42.45
N GLN A 3 -21.76 20.95 41.98
CA GLN A 3 -22.21 21.18 40.59
C GLN A 3 -22.79 22.58 40.34
N ASN A 4 -23.52 23.15 41.31
CA ASN A 4 -24.09 24.49 41.17
C ASN A 4 -23.04 25.61 41.22
N LEU A 5 -21.93 25.41 41.96
CA LEU A 5 -20.82 26.36 42.01
C LEU A 5 -20.07 26.45 40.68
N MET A 6 -19.86 25.32 39.98
CA MET A 6 -19.22 25.31 38.65
C MET A 6 -20.10 25.92 37.54
N ILE A 7 -21.42 25.80 37.65
CA ILE A 7 -22.36 26.40 36.69
C ILE A 7 -22.40 27.92 36.87
N ASP A 8 -22.42 28.43 38.11
CA ASP A 8 -22.39 29.86 38.41
C ASP A 8 -21.08 30.55 37.97
N GLU A 9 -19.94 29.87 38.07
CA GLU A 9 -18.65 30.39 37.57
C GLU A 9 -18.64 30.53 36.05
N ARG A 10 -19.17 29.54 35.33
CA ARG A 10 -19.19 29.54 33.87
C ARG A 10 -20.15 30.59 33.30
N ILE A 11 -21.29 30.83 33.96
CA ILE A 11 -22.21 31.92 33.58
C ILE A 11 -21.53 33.28 33.74
N LYS A 12 -20.78 33.51 34.82
CA LYS A 12 -20.03 34.76 35.03
C LYS A 12 -18.91 34.97 34.02
N GLU A 13 -18.21 33.92 33.60
CA GLU A 13 -17.19 34.02 32.57
C GLU A 13 -17.76 34.44 31.22
N VAL A 14 -18.89 33.86 30.81
CA VAL A 14 -19.59 34.24 29.57
C VAL A 14 -20.15 35.66 29.69
N ALA A 15 -20.69 36.04 30.85
CA ALA A 15 -21.17 37.39 31.13
C ALA A 15 -20.07 38.46 30.98
N ASN A 16 -18.89 38.18 31.54
CA ASN A 16 -17.73 39.06 31.44
C ASN A 16 -17.25 39.21 29.98
N ARG A 17 -17.32 38.15 29.17
CA ARG A 17 -16.99 38.21 27.74
C ARG A 17 -17.99 39.05 26.96
N ILE A 18 -19.29 38.87 27.21
CA ILE A 18 -20.36 39.70 26.62
C ILE A 18 -20.14 41.18 26.99
N LYS A 19 -19.79 41.46 28.24
CA LYS A 19 -19.48 42.81 28.70
C LYS A 19 -18.28 43.41 27.97
N SER A 20 -17.16 42.69 27.93
CA SER A 20 -15.93 43.14 27.27
C SER A 20 -16.18 43.44 25.80
N VAL A 21 -16.77 42.50 25.06
CA VAL A 21 -17.07 42.67 23.63
C VAL A 21 -17.97 43.88 23.37
N ARG A 22 -19.00 44.10 24.22
CA ARG A 22 -19.87 45.28 24.08
C ARG A 22 -19.07 46.58 24.27
N GLU A 23 -18.23 46.63 25.30
CA GLU A 23 -17.41 47.80 25.64
C GLU A 23 -16.35 48.08 24.57
N ASP A 24 -15.68 47.03 24.07
CA ASP A 24 -14.66 47.11 23.03
C ASP A 24 -15.22 47.61 21.69
N LEU A 25 -16.45 47.20 21.35
CA LEU A 25 -17.18 47.70 20.18
C LEU A 25 -17.87 49.05 20.39
N GLY A 26 -17.73 49.65 21.59
CA GLY A 26 -18.24 50.99 21.91
C GLY A 26 -19.76 51.08 22.00
N PHE A 27 -20.47 49.97 22.17
CA PHE A 27 -21.92 49.97 22.31
C PHE A 27 -22.36 50.32 23.74
N THR A 28 -23.33 51.23 23.88
CA THR A 28 -23.99 51.43 25.18
C THR A 28 -24.89 50.23 25.50
N VAL A 29 -25.20 50.04 26.78
CA VAL A 29 -26.14 49.01 27.24
C VAL A 29 -27.49 49.14 26.54
N GLU A 30 -27.98 50.36 26.35
CA GLU A 30 -29.26 50.65 25.70
C GLU A 30 -29.24 50.30 24.20
N GLN A 31 -28.11 50.52 23.53
CA GLN A 31 -27.94 50.14 22.12
C GLN A 31 -27.88 48.62 21.96
N MET A 32 -27.18 47.92 22.85
CA MET A 32 -27.03 46.48 22.76
C MET A 32 -28.29 45.73 23.21
N ALA A 33 -29.02 46.25 24.20
CA ALA A 33 -30.34 45.76 24.58
C ALA A 33 -31.31 45.80 23.39
N LYS A 34 -31.32 46.91 22.63
CA LYS A 34 -32.14 47.01 21.40
C LYS A 34 -31.74 45.97 20.35
N LYS A 35 -30.44 45.75 20.13
CA LYS A 35 -29.92 44.77 19.16
C LYS A 35 -30.21 43.31 19.55
N THR A 36 -30.22 43.02 20.85
CA THR A 36 -30.49 41.68 21.40
C THR A 36 -31.97 41.43 21.70
N SER A 37 -32.83 42.45 21.50
CA SER A 37 -34.27 42.41 21.80
C SER A 37 -34.57 42.18 23.29
N THR A 38 -33.77 42.78 24.17
CA THR A 38 -33.98 42.80 25.62
C THR A 38 -34.22 44.24 26.09
N THR A 39 -34.76 44.41 27.29
CA THR A 39 -34.76 45.73 27.96
C THR A 39 -33.37 46.06 28.52
N PRO A 40 -33.03 47.34 28.73
CA PRO A 40 -31.76 47.72 29.36
C PRO A 40 -31.56 47.06 30.74
N GLU A 41 -32.62 46.92 31.52
CA GLU A 41 -32.61 46.24 32.82
C GLU A 41 -32.28 44.74 32.68
N GLU A 42 -32.95 44.02 31.77
CA GLU A 42 -32.68 42.60 31.51
C GLU A 42 -31.26 42.37 30.95
N TYR A 43 -30.80 43.26 30.07
CA TYR A 43 -29.45 43.18 29.52
C TYR A 43 -28.39 43.32 30.61
N ARG A 44 -28.56 44.24 31.58
CA ARG A 44 -27.64 44.39 32.72
C ARG A 44 -27.60 43.14 33.60
N LEU A 45 -28.72 42.43 33.74
CA LEU A 45 -28.77 41.17 34.50
C LEU A 45 -28.00 40.04 33.80
N LEU A 46 -28.14 39.92 32.48
CA LEU A 46 -27.38 38.96 31.66
C LEU A 46 -25.88 39.31 31.68
N GLU A 47 -25.53 40.58 31.48
CA GLU A 47 -24.15 41.05 31.45
C GLU A 47 -23.44 40.97 32.81
N SER A 48 -24.17 41.04 33.92
CA SER A 48 -23.62 40.83 35.26
C SER A 48 -23.48 39.36 35.64
N GLY A 49 -23.96 38.44 34.80
CA GLY A 49 -24.00 37.00 35.10
C GLY A 49 -24.99 36.65 36.21
N ALA A 50 -25.96 37.52 36.48
CA ALA A 50 -27.03 37.31 37.46
C ALA A 50 -28.23 36.55 36.88
N SER A 51 -28.22 36.25 35.58
CA SER A 51 -29.24 35.49 34.87
C SER A 51 -28.61 34.61 33.81
N ASP A 52 -29.25 33.48 33.51
CA ASP A 52 -28.79 32.53 32.49
C ASP A 52 -29.10 33.05 31.07
N PHE A 53 -28.33 32.61 30.10
CA PHE A 53 -28.42 33.09 28.73
C PHE A 53 -29.36 32.20 27.89
N SER A 54 -30.41 32.81 27.32
CA SER A 54 -31.14 32.11 26.27
C SER A 54 -30.29 32.00 25.01
N PHE A 55 -30.42 30.89 24.27
CA PHE A 55 -29.79 30.74 22.96
C PHE A 55 -30.13 31.91 22.01
N THR A 56 -31.36 32.42 22.07
CA THR A 56 -31.81 33.55 21.25
C THR A 56 -31.04 34.82 21.56
N PHE A 57 -30.73 35.07 22.84
CA PHE A 57 -29.91 36.21 23.26
C PHE A 57 -28.47 36.07 22.75
N ILE A 58 -27.83 34.92 22.98
CA ILE A 58 -26.44 34.67 22.53
C ILE A 58 -26.34 34.78 21.01
N TYR A 59 -27.27 34.19 20.26
CA TYR A 59 -27.31 34.25 18.80
C TYR A 59 -27.44 35.70 18.29
N LYS A 60 -28.33 36.50 18.89
CA LYS A 60 -28.52 37.91 18.50
C LYS A 60 -27.33 38.77 18.89
N PHE A 61 -26.71 38.51 20.04
CA PHE A 61 -25.50 39.21 20.47
C PHE A 61 -24.32 38.90 19.54
N ALA A 62 -24.12 37.62 19.20
CA ALA A 62 -23.12 37.16 18.23
C ALA A 62 -23.28 37.86 16.87
N ASN A 63 -24.49 37.85 16.32
CA ASN A 63 -24.79 38.54 15.06
C ASN A 63 -24.60 40.06 15.14
N ALA A 64 -24.98 40.69 16.26
CA ALA A 64 -24.83 42.12 16.46
C ALA A 64 -23.37 42.57 16.51
N CYS A 65 -22.48 41.67 16.94
CA CYS A 65 -21.04 41.88 17.08
C CYS A 65 -20.20 41.24 15.95
N SER A 66 -20.84 40.54 15.00
CA SER A 66 -20.17 39.74 13.94
C SER A 66 -19.18 38.70 14.48
N LEU A 67 -19.59 37.97 15.52
CA LEU A 67 -18.78 36.92 16.17
C LEU A 67 -19.44 35.54 16.00
N ASP A 68 -18.64 34.47 16.08
CA ASP A 68 -19.18 33.12 16.21
C ASP A 68 -19.74 32.90 17.63
N ILE A 69 -20.80 32.11 17.75
CA ILE A 69 -21.41 31.77 19.05
C ILE A 69 -20.42 31.03 19.93
N THR A 70 -19.60 30.17 19.33
CA THR A 70 -18.58 29.37 20.01
C THR A 70 -17.51 30.27 20.63
N ASP A 71 -17.17 31.39 20.01
CA ASP A 71 -16.21 32.36 20.54
C ASP A 71 -16.74 33.08 21.80
N ILE A 72 -18.04 33.39 21.83
CA ILE A 72 -18.69 33.98 23.00
C ILE A 72 -18.81 32.96 24.14
N MET A 73 -19.16 31.71 23.80
CA MET A 73 -19.44 30.65 24.76
C MET A 73 -18.17 29.98 25.32
N GLU A 74 -17.09 29.90 24.54
CA GLU A 74 -15.87 29.17 24.90
C GLU A 74 -14.65 30.09 25.06
N GLY A 75 -14.58 31.21 24.32
CA GLY A 75 -13.62 32.30 24.52
C GLY A 75 -12.18 31.97 24.14
N THR A 76 -11.68 32.48 23.01
CA THR A 76 -10.25 32.78 22.86
C THR A 76 -10.04 34.11 22.13
N SER A 77 -9.26 35.02 22.71
CA SER A 77 -8.80 36.24 22.04
C SER A 77 -7.30 36.44 22.31
N PRO A 78 -6.48 36.76 21.28
CA PRO A 78 -5.04 36.88 21.42
C PRO A 78 -4.65 38.26 21.98
N LEU A 79 -4.04 38.28 23.16
CA LEU A 79 -3.30 39.43 23.70
C LEU A 79 -1.80 39.12 23.61
N LEU A 80 -0.99 40.07 23.16
CA LEU A 80 0.48 39.97 23.28
C LEU A 80 0.85 40.22 24.75
N THR A 81 0.90 39.15 25.53
CA THR A 81 1.19 39.20 26.97
C THR A 81 2.70 39.21 27.27
N GLN A 82 3.54 38.90 26.28
CA GLN A 82 4.99 38.77 26.42
C GLN A 82 5.70 39.22 25.14
N TYR A 83 6.91 39.78 25.27
CA TYR A 83 7.84 40.01 24.15
C TYR A 83 9.09 39.15 24.33
N THR A 84 9.69 38.71 23.23
CA THR A 84 10.96 37.98 23.23
C THR A 84 11.99 38.80 22.49
N VAL A 85 13.19 38.94 23.07
CA VAL A 85 14.34 39.55 22.40
C VAL A 85 15.36 38.45 22.15
N VAL A 86 15.60 38.14 20.87
CA VAL A 86 16.73 37.30 20.47
C VAL A 86 17.86 38.21 20.02
N ARG A 87 19.01 38.12 20.70
CA ARG A 87 20.19 38.90 20.34
C ARG A 87 20.90 38.26 19.14
N LYS A 88 21.68 39.05 18.43
CA LYS A 88 22.46 38.59 17.27
C LYS A 88 23.32 37.37 17.66
N GLY A 89 23.11 36.25 16.98
CA GLY A 89 23.83 34.99 17.23
C GLY A 89 23.26 34.10 18.33
N GLU A 90 22.19 34.52 19.03
CA GLU A 90 21.57 33.78 20.13
C GLU A 90 20.25 33.07 19.73
N GLY A 91 19.94 32.99 18.44
CA GLY A 91 18.78 32.23 17.96
C GLY A 91 18.94 30.72 18.21
N MET A 92 17.84 30.00 18.32
CA MET A 92 17.87 28.54 18.56
C MET A 92 18.26 27.81 17.27
N PRO A 93 19.39 27.07 17.22
CA PRO A 93 19.84 26.39 16.00
C PRO A 93 19.07 25.10 15.75
N PHE A 94 18.85 24.77 14.47
CA PHE A 94 18.25 23.50 14.02
C PHE A 94 18.60 23.24 12.55
N ALA A 95 18.34 22.02 12.06
CA ALA A 95 18.61 21.61 10.67
C ALA A 95 17.31 21.48 9.87
N ARG A 96 17.27 22.06 8.66
CA ARG A 96 16.19 21.89 7.66
C ARG A 96 16.70 21.37 6.32
N ARG A 97 17.83 21.91 5.85
CA ARG A 97 18.50 21.55 4.60
C ARG A 97 19.98 21.33 4.88
N GLU A 98 20.58 20.35 4.21
CA GLU A 98 22.02 20.07 4.36
C GLU A 98 22.87 21.28 3.92
N GLY A 99 23.88 21.62 4.71
CA GLY A 99 24.78 22.76 4.44
C GLY A 99 24.25 24.15 4.87
N PHE A 100 22.94 24.34 4.98
CA PHE A 100 22.35 25.60 5.44
C PHE A 100 22.36 25.67 6.97
N ARG A 101 22.52 26.87 7.52
CA ARG A 101 22.41 27.11 8.98
C ARG A 101 21.16 27.92 9.28
N TYR A 102 20.27 27.37 10.11
CA TYR A 102 19.01 28.01 10.51
C TYR A 102 19.02 28.34 12.00
N TYR A 103 18.66 29.57 12.33
CA TYR A 103 18.46 30.04 13.70
C TYR A 103 17.04 30.58 13.84
N ASN A 104 16.21 29.96 14.67
CA ASN A 104 14.89 30.50 14.97
C ASN A 104 15.03 31.76 15.84
N LEU A 105 14.47 32.88 15.36
CA LEU A 105 14.59 34.20 15.99
C LEU A 105 13.53 34.48 17.06
N ALA A 106 12.52 33.62 17.18
CA ALA A 106 11.49 33.73 18.21
C ALA A 106 10.91 32.32 18.48
N PRO A 107 11.55 31.49 19.32
CA PRO A 107 11.18 30.08 19.47
C PRO A 107 9.72 29.83 19.86
N ALA A 108 9.07 30.79 20.51
CA ALA A 108 7.64 30.74 20.85
C ALA A 108 6.70 30.84 19.63
N PHE A 109 7.19 31.38 18.51
CA PHE A 109 6.47 31.45 17.24
C PHE A 109 6.60 30.16 16.43
N LYS A 110 7.41 29.18 16.88
CA LYS A 110 7.51 27.88 16.23
C LYS A 110 6.13 27.21 16.15
N ASN A 111 5.79 26.71 14.97
CA ASN A 111 4.49 26.16 14.59
C ASN A 111 3.32 27.16 14.76
N LYS A 112 3.55 28.45 14.51
CA LYS A 112 2.52 29.50 14.49
C LYS A 112 2.32 30.03 13.06
N LEU A 113 1.32 30.90 12.90
CA LEU A 113 0.99 31.56 11.64
C LEU A 113 2.17 32.26 10.95
N ALA A 114 3.18 32.71 11.69
CA ALA A 114 4.37 33.36 11.14
C ALA A 114 5.62 32.97 11.94
N GLU A 115 6.59 32.34 11.28
CA GLU A 115 7.84 31.86 11.88
C GLU A 115 9.06 32.59 11.30
N PRO A 116 9.81 33.35 12.12
CA PRO A 116 10.99 34.07 11.67
C PRO A 116 12.29 33.26 11.87
N PHE A 117 13.11 33.19 10.82
CA PHE A 117 14.41 32.53 10.81
C PHE A 117 15.51 33.47 10.37
N HIS A 118 16.72 33.27 10.91
CA HIS A 118 17.97 33.74 10.32
C HIS A 118 18.65 32.56 9.64
N VAL A 119 18.91 32.69 8.34
CA VAL A 119 19.42 31.62 7.49
C VAL A 119 20.76 32.04 6.91
N VAL A 120 21.74 31.14 6.96
CA VAL A 120 23.03 31.29 6.28
C VAL A 120 23.14 30.26 5.16
N ILE A 121 23.16 30.76 3.94
CA ILE A 121 23.27 30.02 2.69
C ILE A 121 24.76 29.95 2.32
N PRO A 122 25.40 28.76 2.31
CA PRO A 122 26.81 28.65 2.00
C PRO A 122 27.09 28.92 0.52
N TYR A 123 28.18 29.62 0.23
CA TYR A 123 28.68 29.71 -1.16
C TYR A 123 29.48 28.46 -1.53
N SER A 124 29.18 27.90 -2.70
CA SER A 124 29.98 26.85 -3.33
C SER A 124 30.12 27.12 -4.82
N GLU A 125 31.36 27.07 -5.30
CA GLU A 125 31.69 27.29 -6.72
C GLU A 125 31.26 26.09 -7.59
N GLN A 126 31.24 24.88 -7.03
CA GLN A 126 30.86 23.64 -7.73
C GLN A 126 29.39 23.65 -8.16
N ILE A 127 28.50 24.12 -7.29
CA ILE A 127 27.04 24.11 -7.51
C ILE A 127 26.54 25.26 -8.39
N GLN A 128 27.40 26.23 -8.77
CA GLN A 128 26.97 27.40 -9.57
C GLN A 128 26.47 27.01 -10.97
N ASN A 129 26.99 25.92 -11.52
CA ASN A 129 26.66 25.44 -12.86
C ASN A 129 25.68 24.26 -12.85
N GLU A 130 25.25 23.79 -11.69
CA GLU A 130 24.30 22.69 -11.53
C GLU A 130 22.85 23.21 -11.59
N PRO A 131 21.88 22.43 -12.09
CA PRO A 131 20.47 22.79 -12.03
C PRO A 131 20.00 23.08 -10.59
N MET A 132 19.07 24.03 -10.41
CA MET A 132 18.48 24.37 -9.10
C MET A 132 17.62 23.21 -8.56
N HIS A 133 17.77 22.92 -7.27
CA HIS A 133 17.08 21.82 -6.60
C HIS A 133 15.85 22.37 -5.89
N LEU A 134 14.75 22.46 -6.63
CA LEU A 134 13.52 23.09 -6.15
C LEU A 134 12.87 22.27 -5.03
N SER A 135 12.35 22.96 -4.02
CA SER A 135 11.61 22.44 -2.87
C SER A 135 10.26 23.15 -2.76
N THR A 136 9.33 22.61 -1.98
CA THR A 136 8.00 23.21 -1.75
C THR A 136 7.61 23.06 -0.29
N HIS A 137 6.90 24.03 0.26
CA HIS A 137 6.26 23.92 1.57
C HIS A 137 4.97 24.76 1.64
N THR A 138 4.00 24.35 2.45
CA THR A 138 2.69 25.02 2.51
C THR A 138 2.78 26.39 3.16
N GLY A 139 2.37 27.45 2.45
CA GLY A 139 2.25 28.79 3.01
C GLY A 139 2.71 29.88 2.04
N HIS A 140 3.09 31.01 2.62
CA HIS A 140 3.81 32.06 1.90
C HIS A 140 5.12 32.35 2.63
N GLU A 141 6.13 32.83 1.90
CA GLU A 141 7.45 33.13 2.47
C GLU A 141 7.91 34.52 2.05
N ILE A 142 8.50 35.25 3.00
CA ILE A 142 9.21 36.52 2.75
C ILE A 142 10.67 36.31 3.09
N ASP A 143 11.55 36.50 2.10
CA ASP A 143 13.00 36.53 2.32
C ASP A 143 13.52 37.94 2.20
N ILE A 144 14.42 38.31 3.12
CA ILE A 144 15.09 39.61 3.16
C ILE A 144 16.59 39.37 3.22
N VAL A 145 17.34 39.83 2.21
CA VAL A 145 18.79 39.66 2.16
C VAL A 145 19.47 40.65 3.10
N ILE A 146 20.13 40.13 4.13
CA ILE A 146 20.80 40.94 5.16
C ILE A 146 22.28 41.14 4.84
N LYS A 147 22.88 40.19 4.10
CA LYS A 147 24.28 40.27 3.68
C LYS A 147 24.56 39.34 2.51
N GLY A 148 25.32 39.81 1.52
CA GLY A 148 25.74 38.99 0.37
C GLY A 148 24.80 39.11 -0.81
N SER A 149 24.73 38.08 -1.65
CA SER A 149 23.82 38.02 -2.79
C SER A 149 23.33 36.60 -3.01
N MET A 150 22.07 36.46 -3.39
CA MET A 150 21.47 35.17 -3.69
C MET A 150 20.79 35.16 -5.05
N LYS A 151 20.84 34.02 -5.71
CA LYS A 151 19.95 33.68 -6.81
C LYS A 151 18.80 32.86 -6.23
N ILE A 152 17.58 33.30 -6.46
CA ILE A 152 16.36 32.56 -6.09
C ILE A 152 15.61 32.16 -7.37
N GLN A 153 15.12 30.93 -7.40
CA GLN A 153 14.18 30.47 -8.41
C GLN A 153 12.85 30.18 -7.75
N VAL A 154 11.76 30.72 -8.30
CA VAL A 154 10.38 30.41 -7.91
C VAL A 154 9.61 30.03 -9.17
N GLY A 155 9.23 28.76 -9.28
CA GLY A 155 8.67 28.19 -10.49
C GLY A 155 9.64 28.26 -11.68
N ASP A 156 9.23 28.92 -12.75
CA ASP A 156 10.02 29.13 -13.98
C ASP A 156 10.83 30.44 -13.95
N ARG A 157 10.72 31.25 -12.89
CA ARG A 157 11.37 32.55 -12.80
C ARG A 157 12.58 32.51 -11.89
N CYS A 158 13.66 33.13 -12.35
CA CYS A 158 14.88 33.32 -11.57
C CYS A 158 15.11 34.81 -11.34
N GLU A 159 15.41 35.18 -10.11
CA GLU A 159 15.80 36.54 -9.74
C GLU A 159 17.13 36.51 -8.97
N ILE A 160 17.87 37.60 -9.06
CA ILE A 160 19.08 37.83 -8.27
C ILE A 160 18.77 38.93 -7.27
N LEU A 161 18.95 38.63 -5.99
CA LEU A 161 18.75 39.56 -4.89
C LEU A 161 20.09 39.91 -4.25
N HIS A 162 20.26 41.19 -3.92
CA HIS A 162 21.42 41.74 -3.24
C HIS A 162 21.06 42.21 -1.82
N GLU A 163 22.06 42.59 -1.04
CA GLU A 163 21.87 43.13 0.31
C GLU A 163 20.85 44.29 0.33
N GLY A 164 19.79 44.13 1.14
CA GLY A 164 18.66 45.05 1.23
C GLY A 164 17.45 44.68 0.39
N ASP A 165 17.58 43.76 -0.57
CA ASP A 165 16.46 43.27 -1.38
C ASP A 165 15.59 42.28 -0.60
N SER A 166 14.33 42.16 -1.04
CA SER A 166 13.39 41.18 -0.48
C SER A 166 12.50 40.59 -1.57
N ILE A 167 12.01 39.37 -1.33
CA ILE A 167 11.05 38.69 -2.19
C ILE A 167 9.93 38.09 -1.34
N TYR A 168 8.70 38.16 -1.85
CA TYR A 168 7.52 37.53 -1.26
C TYR A 168 6.89 36.59 -2.28
N TYR A 169 6.66 35.34 -1.90
CA TYR A 169 6.12 34.33 -2.80
C TYR A 169 5.25 33.30 -2.08
N ASP A 170 4.42 32.62 -2.86
CA ASP A 170 3.70 31.42 -2.42
C ASP A 170 4.69 30.25 -2.39
N SER A 171 4.97 29.74 -1.19
CA SER A 171 6.01 28.73 -0.98
C SER A 171 5.57 27.32 -1.40
N SER A 172 4.29 27.15 -1.77
CA SER A 172 3.83 25.92 -2.43
C SER A 172 4.34 25.82 -3.88
N ILE A 173 4.79 26.93 -4.46
CA ILE A 173 5.45 26.94 -5.77
C ILE A 173 6.89 26.40 -5.62
N PRO A 174 7.36 25.48 -6.48
CA PRO A 174 8.73 24.95 -6.41
C PRO A 174 9.78 26.06 -6.41
N HIS A 175 10.62 26.11 -5.37
CA HIS A 175 11.63 27.16 -5.19
C HIS A 175 12.96 26.64 -4.62
N ASP A 176 14.06 27.32 -4.97
CA ASP A 176 15.41 27.07 -4.44
C ASP A 176 16.17 28.41 -4.34
N GLU A 177 17.13 28.48 -3.43
CA GLU A 177 17.95 29.65 -3.15
C GLU A 177 19.42 29.26 -3.11
N ARG A 178 20.29 30.09 -3.69
CA ARG A 178 21.74 29.86 -3.71
C ARG A 178 22.52 31.13 -3.50
N ALA A 179 23.53 31.07 -2.65
CA ALA A 179 24.50 32.15 -2.53
C ALA A 179 25.33 32.28 -3.81
N ILE A 180 25.51 33.51 -4.28
CA ILE A 180 26.32 33.86 -5.45
C ILE A 180 27.33 34.96 -5.07
N GLY A 181 28.31 35.22 -5.94
CA GLY A 181 29.25 36.34 -5.73
C GLY A 181 30.43 36.03 -4.81
N GLY A 182 30.75 34.76 -4.55
CA GLY A 182 32.00 34.36 -3.90
C GLY A 182 31.97 34.31 -2.37
N SER A 183 30.81 34.48 -1.74
CA SER A 183 30.65 34.46 -0.28
C SER A 183 29.28 33.96 0.15
N ASP A 184 29.17 33.39 1.35
CA ASP A 184 27.89 33.03 1.98
C ASP A 184 26.90 34.20 1.93
N CYS A 185 25.61 33.87 1.79
CA CYS A 185 24.51 34.83 1.86
C CYS A 185 23.75 34.65 3.18
N GLU A 186 23.43 35.75 3.86
CA GLU A 186 22.63 35.75 5.09
C GLU A 186 21.27 36.40 4.81
N ILE A 187 20.18 35.73 5.21
CA ILE A 187 18.81 36.22 5.02
C ILE A 187 17.97 36.13 6.30
N TYR A 188 16.92 36.94 6.37
CA TYR A 188 15.76 36.65 7.22
C TYR A 188 14.65 36.03 6.40
N ALA A 189 14.26 34.82 6.75
CA ALA A 189 13.15 34.09 6.14
C ALA A 189 11.95 34.09 7.10
N ILE A 190 10.80 34.61 6.65
CA ILE A 190 9.57 34.65 7.43
C ILE A 190 8.54 33.76 6.74
N VAL A 191 8.28 32.60 7.34
CA VAL A 191 7.34 31.60 6.80
C VAL A 191 5.96 31.83 7.40
N ILE A 192 4.96 32.03 6.56
CA ILE A 192 3.56 32.29 6.93
C ILE A 192 2.72 31.06 6.62
N ASN A 193 2.30 30.30 7.64
CA ASN A 193 1.54 29.06 7.47
C ASN A 193 0.03 29.31 7.74
N PRO A 194 -0.87 29.04 6.78
CA PRO A 194 -2.32 29.19 6.95
C PRO A 194 -2.94 28.16 7.92
N ASP A 195 -2.30 27.01 8.14
CA ASP A 195 -2.80 25.95 9.03
C ASP A 195 -2.21 26.08 10.44
N THR A 196 -3.02 26.50 11.41
CA THR A 196 -2.60 26.69 12.82
C THR A 196 -2.33 25.40 13.59
N ASN A 197 -2.44 24.22 12.96
CA ASN A 197 -2.44 22.90 13.61
C ASN A 197 -1.32 21.94 13.17
N GLY A 198 -0.33 22.36 12.38
CA GLY A 198 0.72 21.46 11.90
C GLY A 198 2.08 22.14 11.75
N MET A 199 3.16 21.37 11.95
CA MET A 199 4.51 21.77 11.53
C MET A 199 4.47 22.12 10.04
N ALA A 200 5.09 23.24 9.64
CA ALA A 200 5.48 23.41 8.24
C ALA A 200 6.51 22.32 7.93
N ASN A 201 6.04 21.21 7.34
CA ASN A 201 6.91 20.13 6.90
C ASN A 201 7.71 20.64 5.71
N TYR A 202 8.96 21.04 5.95
CA TYR A 202 9.96 21.04 4.89
C TYR A 202 10.23 19.57 4.55
N GLU A 203 9.42 19.03 3.65
CA GLU A 203 9.78 17.82 2.95
C GLU A 203 10.77 18.23 1.85
N GLU A 204 12.03 17.85 2.04
CA GLU A 204 12.93 17.70 0.92
C GLU A 204 12.30 16.61 0.04
N LYS A 205 11.46 17.03 -0.93
CA LYS A 205 10.94 16.14 -1.94
C LYS A 205 12.15 15.64 -2.73
N VAL A 206 12.66 14.48 -2.33
CA VAL A 206 13.40 13.62 -3.23
C VAL A 206 12.46 13.44 -4.42
N ILE A 207 12.73 14.13 -5.52
CA ILE A 207 12.01 13.92 -6.77
C ILE A 207 12.14 12.42 -7.03
N ALA A 208 11.03 11.69 -6.86
CA ALA A 208 11.03 10.26 -7.09
C ALA A 208 11.53 10.05 -8.51
N ALA A 209 12.60 9.27 -8.68
CA ALA A 209 13.12 8.98 -10.01
C ALA A 209 11.95 8.51 -10.89
N THR A 210 11.68 9.22 -11.97
CA THR A 210 10.56 8.91 -12.89
C THR A 210 10.97 7.83 -13.89
N THR A 211 12.26 7.55 -13.98
CA THR A 211 12.85 6.50 -14.81
C THR A 211 12.90 5.18 -14.03
N THR A 212 12.38 4.10 -14.62
CA THR A 212 12.44 2.77 -13.99
C THR A 212 13.84 2.16 -14.11
N ASN A 213 14.18 1.20 -13.24
CA ASN A 213 15.43 0.43 -13.34
C ASN A 213 15.52 -0.33 -14.66
N THR A 214 14.38 -0.76 -15.20
CA THR A 214 14.30 -1.38 -16.53
C THR A 214 14.69 -0.41 -17.65
N ASP A 215 14.27 0.86 -17.57
CA ASP A 215 14.67 1.89 -18.54
C ASP A 215 16.16 2.23 -18.40
N LEU A 216 16.66 2.33 -17.16
CA LEU A 216 18.08 2.57 -16.88
C LEU A 216 19.00 1.46 -17.40
N ALA A 217 18.52 0.21 -17.45
CA ALA A 217 19.26 -0.92 -17.99
C ALA A 217 19.45 -0.86 -19.52
N LYS A 218 18.72 0.02 -20.23
CA LYS A 218 18.86 0.23 -21.69
C LYS A 218 18.86 -1.07 -22.49
N LEU A 219 17.87 -1.93 -22.22
CA LEU A 219 17.73 -3.21 -22.92
C LEU A 219 17.65 -3.00 -24.43
N GLU A 220 18.49 -3.71 -25.19
CA GLU A 220 18.39 -3.75 -26.65
C GLU A 220 17.33 -4.76 -27.06
N ASN A 221 16.34 -4.36 -27.86
CA ASN A 221 15.24 -5.21 -28.35
C ASN A 221 14.58 -6.04 -27.23
N PRO A 222 14.04 -5.41 -26.16
CA PRO A 222 13.41 -6.14 -25.06
C PRO A 222 12.25 -7.00 -25.56
N VAL A 223 12.12 -8.23 -25.02
CA VAL A 223 11.13 -9.21 -25.54
C VAL A 223 9.68 -8.72 -25.44
N TYR A 224 9.38 -7.88 -24.45
CA TYR A 224 8.04 -7.30 -24.25
C TYR A 224 7.62 -6.31 -25.34
N GLU A 225 8.55 -5.68 -26.08
CA GLU A 225 8.23 -4.68 -27.11
C GLU A 225 7.41 -5.24 -28.27
N LYS A 226 7.41 -6.56 -28.46
CA LYS A 226 6.56 -7.25 -29.45
C LYS A 226 5.07 -7.15 -29.10
N PHE A 227 4.75 -6.95 -27.82
CA PHE A 227 3.38 -7.04 -27.29
C PHE A 227 2.92 -5.80 -26.54
N ILE A 228 3.83 -5.02 -25.95
CA ILE A 228 3.48 -3.95 -25.02
C ILE A 228 4.03 -2.61 -25.52
N THR A 229 3.25 -1.55 -25.33
CA THR A 229 3.68 -0.17 -25.49
C THR A 229 3.12 0.66 -24.34
N THR A 230 3.93 1.55 -23.78
CA THR A 230 3.57 2.39 -22.63
C THR A 230 3.69 3.86 -22.96
N GLU A 231 2.86 4.66 -22.30
CA GLU A 231 2.85 6.10 -22.39
C GLU A 231 3.17 6.69 -21.01
N THR A 232 3.90 7.81 -20.99
CA THR A 232 4.17 8.57 -19.77
C THR A 232 3.65 9.99 -19.93
N ASP A 233 3.27 10.61 -18.82
CA ASP A 233 2.92 12.03 -18.80
C ASP A 233 4.16 12.94 -18.92
N GLU A 234 3.93 14.26 -18.85
CA GLU A 234 4.98 15.29 -18.92
C GLU A 234 6.04 15.19 -17.82
N ASN A 235 5.72 14.52 -16.71
CA ASN A 235 6.63 14.27 -15.60
C ASN A 235 7.32 12.89 -15.72
N GLY A 236 7.05 12.13 -16.77
CA GLY A 236 7.62 10.78 -16.96
C GLY A 236 6.93 9.71 -16.12
N VAL A 237 5.76 9.98 -15.52
CA VAL A 237 4.98 8.99 -14.77
C VAL A 237 4.13 8.19 -15.75
N LEU A 238 4.00 6.87 -15.53
CA LEU A 238 3.18 5.99 -16.37
C LEU A 238 1.73 6.48 -16.42
N SER A 239 1.24 6.78 -17.63
CA SER A 239 -0.11 7.29 -17.88
C SER A 239 -0.98 6.36 -18.73
N GLY A 240 -0.36 5.46 -19.50
CA GLY A 240 -1.08 4.56 -20.41
C GLY A 240 -0.31 3.28 -20.74
N ILE A 241 -1.05 2.23 -21.10
CA ILE A 241 -0.53 0.97 -21.62
C ILE A 241 -1.42 0.47 -22.75
N SER A 242 -0.83 -0.09 -23.79
CA SER A 242 -1.55 -0.76 -24.87
C SER A 242 -0.88 -2.07 -25.25
N PHE A 243 -1.69 -3.01 -25.75
CA PHE A 243 -1.25 -4.34 -26.12
C PHE A 243 -1.47 -4.59 -27.61
N LYS A 244 -0.45 -5.12 -28.28
CA LYS A 244 -0.47 -5.53 -29.69
C LYS A 244 -0.16 -7.02 -29.80
N ASN A 245 -0.74 -7.70 -30.78
CA ASN A 245 -0.58 -9.14 -31.00
C ASN A 245 -0.92 -10.03 -29.77
N GLN A 246 -1.68 -9.51 -28.81
CA GLN A 246 -2.00 -10.23 -27.57
C GLN A 246 -2.84 -11.49 -27.83
N ASP A 247 -3.62 -11.49 -28.91
CA ASP A 247 -4.40 -12.62 -29.41
C ASP A 247 -3.53 -13.83 -29.79
N LYS A 248 -2.24 -13.61 -30.06
CA LYS A 248 -1.26 -14.66 -30.41
C LYS A 248 -0.22 -14.90 -29.33
N PHE A 249 -0.36 -14.27 -28.17
CA PHE A 249 0.65 -14.34 -27.13
C PHE A 249 0.60 -15.67 -26.37
N ASN A 250 1.77 -16.27 -26.15
CA ASN A 250 2.01 -17.38 -25.24
C ASN A 250 3.31 -17.12 -24.47
N PHE A 251 3.22 -16.96 -23.15
CA PHE A 251 4.38 -16.61 -22.31
C PHE A 251 5.58 -17.57 -22.46
N ALA A 252 5.35 -18.88 -22.52
CA ALA A 252 6.45 -19.84 -22.57
C ALA A 252 7.21 -19.79 -23.91
N PHE A 253 6.51 -19.60 -25.03
CA PHE A 253 7.16 -19.45 -26.34
C PHE A 253 7.67 -18.03 -26.60
N ASP A 254 6.84 -17.02 -26.36
CA ASP A 254 7.12 -15.64 -26.77
C ASP A 254 8.07 -14.89 -25.83
N VAL A 255 8.14 -15.32 -24.56
CA VAL A 255 9.04 -14.73 -23.56
C VAL A 255 10.20 -15.68 -23.26
N ILE A 256 9.94 -16.91 -22.79
CA ILE A 256 11.04 -17.78 -22.34
C ILE A 256 11.89 -18.30 -23.48
N ASP A 257 11.29 -18.88 -24.51
CA ASP A 257 12.07 -19.33 -25.67
C ASP A 257 12.69 -18.12 -26.41
N GLY A 258 11.96 -17.00 -26.49
CA GLY A 258 12.50 -15.74 -27.02
C GLY A 258 13.72 -15.20 -26.25
N LEU A 259 13.75 -15.32 -24.92
CA LEU A 259 14.90 -14.96 -24.09
C LEU A 259 16.02 -15.99 -24.19
N ALA A 260 15.70 -17.28 -24.32
CA ALA A 260 16.70 -18.31 -24.58
C ALA A 260 17.39 -18.10 -25.94
N GLU A 261 16.68 -17.59 -26.94
CA GLU A 261 17.26 -17.18 -28.22
C GLU A 261 18.09 -15.89 -28.11
N LYS A 262 17.58 -14.88 -27.39
CA LYS A 262 18.21 -13.56 -27.26
C LYS A 262 19.45 -13.57 -26.35
N CYS A 263 19.33 -14.14 -25.16
CA CYS A 263 20.32 -14.10 -24.09
C CYS A 263 20.37 -15.45 -23.33
N PRO A 264 20.73 -16.56 -24.01
CA PRO A 264 20.61 -17.92 -23.48
C PRO A 264 21.25 -18.12 -22.12
N ASP A 265 22.44 -17.55 -21.92
CA ASP A 265 23.27 -17.80 -20.75
C ASP A 265 23.01 -16.80 -19.61
N LYS A 266 22.06 -15.86 -19.80
CA LYS A 266 21.62 -14.94 -18.76
C LYS A 266 20.82 -15.70 -17.70
N THR A 267 21.15 -15.47 -16.43
CA THR A 267 20.44 -16.08 -15.30
C THR A 267 18.97 -15.70 -15.30
N ALA A 268 18.09 -16.70 -15.30
CA ALA A 268 16.65 -16.55 -15.16
C ALA A 268 16.21 -16.73 -13.71
N MET A 269 16.80 -17.69 -13.01
CA MET A 269 16.47 -17.98 -11.61
C MET A 269 17.67 -18.50 -10.81
N VAL A 270 17.77 -18.05 -9.57
CA VAL A 270 18.59 -18.69 -8.54
C VAL A 270 17.66 -19.34 -7.52
N HIS A 271 17.77 -20.65 -7.34
CA HIS A 271 16.99 -21.44 -6.39
C HIS A 271 17.88 -21.88 -5.22
N LEU A 272 17.41 -21.68 -4.01
CA LEU A 272 18.05 -22.12 -2.78
C LEU A 272 17.10 -23.06 -2.04
N THR A 273 17.56 -24.27 -1.71
CA THR A 273 16.78 -25.23 -0.89
C THR A 273 16.82 -24.87 0.59
N ASN A 274 15.93 -25.45 1.41
CA ASN A 274 16.00 -25.41 2.87
C ASN A 274 17.35 -25.90 3.45
N THR A 275 18.05 -26.82 2.79
CA THR A 275 19.40 -27.30 3.17
C THR A 275 20.54 -26.46 2.59
N LYS A 276 20.23 -25.29 2.04
CA LYS A 276 21.18 -24.33 1.44
C LYS A 276 21.94 -24.83 0.20
N GLN A 277 21.46 -25.89 -0.45
CA GLN A 277 21.91 -26.23 -1.80
C GLN A 277 21.40 -25.19 -2.81
N GLU A 278 22.34 -24.66 -3.60
CA GLU A 278 22.09 -23.67 -4.63
C GLU A 278 21.93 -24.33 -6.00
N ARG A 279 20.99 -23.83 -6.80
CA ARG A 279 20.84 -24.13 -8.23
C ARG A 279 20.67 -22.82 -8.99
N VAL A 280 21.37 -22.69 -10.11
CA VAL A 280 21.26 -21.54 -11.01
C VAL A 280 20.73 -22.02 -12.35
N PHE A 281 19.69 -21.36 -12.84
CA PHE A 281 19.06 -21.65 -14.11
C PHE A 281 19.13 -20.44 -15.01
N THR A 282 19.66 -20.63 -16.22
CA THR A 282 19.67 -19.64 -17.29
C THR A 282 18.35 -19.66 -18.09
N TYR A 283 18.13 -18.71 -19.00
CA TYR A 283 16.98 -18.79 -19.89
C TYR A 283 17.03 -20.00 -20.82
N ARG A 284 18.23 -20.44 -21.25
CA ARG A 284 18.42 -21.70 -21.97
C ARG A 284 17.92 -22.89 -21.14
N ASP A 285 18.35 -22.98 -19.89
CA ASP A 285 17.92 -24.06 -18.98
C ASP A 285 16.39 -24.07 -18.83
N MET A 286 15.77 -22.89 -18.62
CA MET A 286 14.32 -22.78 -18.49
C MET A 286 13.58 -23.24 -19.75
N MET A 287 14.07 -22.88 -20.93
CA MET A 287 13.51 -23.37 -22.20
C MET A 287 13.68 -24.89 -22.33
N GLU A 288 14.88 -25.42 -22.15
CA GLU A 288 15.19 -26.83 -22.36
C GLU A 288 14.45 -27.73 -21.37
N TYR A 289 14.47 -27.41 -20.07
CA TYR A 289 13.78 -28.21 -19.06
C TYR A 289 12.25 -28.10 -19.16
N SER A 290 11.71 -26.95 -19.56
CA SER A 290 10.26 -26.85 -19.85
C SER A 290 9.86 -27.62 -21.11
N ASN A 291 10.71 -27.68 -22.14
CA ASN A 291 10.48 -28.51 -23.33
C ASN A 291 10.48 -30.00 -23.00
N MET A 292 11.46 -30.46 -22.20
CA MET A 292 11.53 -31.85 -21.74
C MET A 292 10.30 -32.20 -20.90
N THR A 293 9.91 -31.30 -20.00
CA THR A 293 8.72 -31.47 -19.16
C THR A 293 7.43 -31.47 -19.98
N ALA A 294 7.35 -30.68 -21.07
CA ALA A 294 6.18 -30.70 -21.96
C ALA A 294 6.05 -32.04 -22.69
N ASN A 295 7.13 -32.51 -23.31
CA ASN A 295 7.19 -33.83 -23.95
C ASN A 295 6.86 -34.96 -22.95
N TYR A 296 7.36 -34.85 -21.72
CA TYR A 296 7.07 -35.80 -20.65
C TYR A 296 5.58 -35.82 -20.29
N PHE A 297 4.98 -34.68 -20.02
CA PHE A 297 3.55 -34.59 -19.67
C PHE A 297 2.64 -35.09 -20.80
N GLU A 298 2.96 -34.81 -22.06
CA GLU A 298 2.21 -35.37 -23.19
C GLU A 298 2.31 -36.89 -23.25
N SER A 299 3.47 -37.48 -22.91
CA SER A 299 3.64 -38.93 -22.84
C SER A 299 2.78 -39.59 -21.75
N LEU A 300 2.46 -38.85 -20.68
CA LEU A 300 1.52 -39.25 -19.65
C LEU A 300 0.05 -39.01 -20.05
N GLY A 301 -0.18 -38.49 -21.26
CA GLY A 301 -1.51 -38.26 -21.81
C GLY A 301 -2.16 -36.94 -21.38
N ILE A 302 -1.40 -35.98 -20.85
CA ILE A 302 -1.84 -34.59 -20.61
C ILE A 302 -1.91 -33.85 -21.94
N LYS A 303 -2.99 -33.12 -22.18
CA LYS A 303 -3.29 -32.45 -23.46
C LYS A 303 -3.87 -31.05 -23.24
N LYS A 304 -4.01 -30.28 -24.31
CA LYS A 304 -4.69 -28.97 -24.30
C LYS A 304 -6.06 -29.07 -23.60
N GLY A 305 -6.33 -28.15 -22.67
CA GLY A 305 -7.55 -28.08 -21.86
C GLY A 305 -7.57 -28.98 -20.62
N ASP A 306 -6.61 -29.88 -20.42
CA ASP A 306 -6.54 -30.68 -19.19
C ASP A 306 -6.13 -29.81 -18.00
N ARG A 307 -6.82 -29.95 -16.86
CA ARG A 307 -6.48 -29.24 -15.62
C ARG A 307 -5.42 -30.03 -14.85
N VAL A 308 -4.29 -29.39 -14.55
CA VAL A 308 -3.15 -30.00 -13.86
C VAL A 308 -2.83 -29.23 -12.59
N MET A 309 -3.00 -29.87 -11.44
CA MET A 309 -2.73 -29.27 -10.14
C MET A 309 -1.24 -29.32 -9.80
N LEU A 310 -0.67 -28.21 -9.35
CA LEU A 310 0.73 -28.07 -8.97
C LEU A 310 0.83 -27.78 -7.47
N VAL A 311 1.31 -28.75 -6.69
CA VAL A 311 1.47 -28.65 -5.23
C VAL A 311 2.94 -28.81 -4.86
N LEU A 312 3.71 -27.74 -5.06
CA LEU A 312 5.17 -27.83 -5.19
C LEU A 312 5.95 -26.90 -4.24
N LYS A 313 5.31 -26.35 -3.20
CA LYS A 313 5.96 -25.42 -2.25
C LYS A 313 6.70 -24.30 -2.99
N ARG A 314 8.04 -24.29 -2.95
CA ARG A 314 8.92 -23.44 -3.76
C ARG A 314 10.01 -24.27 -4.46
N HIS A 315 9.70 -25.52 -4.78
CA HIS A 315 10.58 -26.42 -5.52
C HIS A 315 10.76 -25.95 -6.97
N TYR A 316 11.97 -26.08 -7.53
CA TYR A 316 12.30 -25.58 -8.87
C TYR A 316 11.46 -26.24 -9.99
N GLN A 317 10.97 -27.46 -9.76
CA GLN A 317 10.09 -28.22 -10.64
C GLN A 317 8.78 -27.47 -10.95
N PHE A 318 8.35 -26.53 -10.09
CA PHE A 318 7.20 -25.68 -10.35
C PHE A 318 7.36 -24.87 -11.64
N TRP A 319 8.53 -24.25 -11.84
CA TRP A 319 8.80 -23.42 -13.02
C TRP A 319 8.85 -24.26 -14.30
N PHE A 320 9.44 -25.46 -14.24
CA PHE A 320 9.46 -26.37 -15.39
C PHE A 320 8.05 -26.84 -15.75
N SER A 321 7.27 -27.23 -14.74
CA SER A 321 5.92 -27.73 -14.91
C SER A 321 4.98 -26.65 -15.46
N ILE A 322 4.96 -25.45 -14.87
CA ILE A 322 4.05 -24.40 -15.31
C ILE A 322 4.35 -23.93 -16.74
N LEU A 323 5.63 -23.78 -17.11
CA LEU A 323 6.03 -23.43 -18.47
C LEU A 323 5.69 -24.54 -19.48
N ALA A 324 5.86 -25.81 -19.10
CA ALA A 324 5.47 -26.95 -19.93
C ALA A 324 3.96 -26.98 -20.19
N LEU A 325 3.14 -26.76 -19.15
CA LEU A 325 1.68 -26.70 -19.28
C LEU A 325 1.26 -25.56 -20.21
N HIS A 326 1.91 -24.40 -20.11
CA HIS A 326 1.68 -23.27 -21.02
C HIS A 326 2.04 -23.58 -22.48
N LYS A 327 3.04 -24.46 -22.73
CA LYS A 327 3.38 -24.92 -24.09
C LYS A 327 2.35 -25.90 -24.64
N ILE A 328 1.86 -26.83 -23.81
CA ILE A 328 0.85 -27.84 -24.17
C ILE A 328 -0.54 -27.22 -24.34
N GLY A 329 -0.86 -26.19 -23.56
CA GLY A 329 -2.21 -25.62 -23.42
C GLY A 329 -3.06 -26.32 -22.37
N ALA A 330 -2.41 -27.07 -21.48
CA ALA A 330 -3.03 -27.56 -20.27
C ALA A 330 -3.13 -26.43 -19.25
N ILE A 331 -4.15 -26.48 -18.41
CA ILE A 331 -4.50 -25.40 -17.48
C ILE A 331 -3.84 -25.69 -16.13
N ALA A 332 -2.89 -24.85 -15.73
CA ALA A 332 -2.22 -25.00 -14.45
C ALA A 332 -3.15 -24.61 -13.29
N ILE A 333 -3.11 -25.37 -12.19
CA ILE A 333 -3.81 -25.05 -10.94
C ILE A 333 -2.81 -25.06 -9.78
N PRO A 334 -2.14 -23.95 -9.47
CA PRO A 334 -1.27 -23.88 -8.32
C PRO A 334 -2.06 -24.05 -7.02
N ALA A 335 -1.54 -24.85 -6.09
CA ALA A 335 -2.14 -25.05 -4.77
C ALA A 335 -1.05 -25.24 -3.71
N THR A 336 -1.38 -24.86 -2.47
CA THR A 336 -0.47 -24.97 -1.33
C THR A 336 -0.34 -26.41 -0.86
N ASN A 337 0.82 -26.78 -0.30
CA ASN A 337 1.05 -28.10 0.30
C ASN A 337 0.36 -28.30 1.66
N LEU A 338 -0.35 -27.28 2.15
CA LEU A 338 -1.07 -27.31 3.42
C LEU A 338 -2.50 -27.87 3.31
N LEU A 339 -2.94 -28.25 2.11
CA LEU A 339 -4.25 -28.85 1.88
C LEU A 339 -4.36 -30.23 2.53
N LYS A 340 -5.56 -30.56 3.01
CA LYS A 340 -5.92 -31.88 3.55
C LYS A 340 -6.81 -32.66 2.57
N GLU A 341 -7.10 -33.91 2.88
CA GLU A 341 -7.92 -34.82 2.06
C GLU A 341 -9.19 -34.13 1.50
N HIS A 342 -10.03 -33.57 2.38
CA HIS A 342 -11.27 -32.89 1.96
C HIS A 342 -11.04 -31.67 1.06
N ASP A 343 -9.93 -30.95 1.25
CA ASP A 343 -9.55 -29.82 0.41
C ASP A 343 -9.15 -30.26 -1.00
N PHE A 344 -8.39 -31.36 -1.08
CA PHE A 344 -7.99 -31.96 -2.36
C PHE A 344 -9.20 -32.54 -3.08
N GLU A 345 -10.04 -33.33 -2.40
CA GLU A 345 -11.23 -33.95 -3.00
C GLU A 345 -12.15 -32.89 -3.60
N TYR A 346 -12.41 -31.81 -2.87
CA TYR A 346 -13.21 -30.70 -3.37
C TYR A 346 -12.59 -30.10 -4.65
N ARG A 347 -11.28 -29.80 -4.64
CA ARG A 347 -10.62 -29.14 -5.77
C ARG A 347 -10.48 -30.04 -6.98
N PHE A 348 -10.19 -31.32 -6.77
CA PHE A 348 -10.13 -32.32 -7.83
C PHE A 348 -11.48 -32.43 -8.53
N ASN A 349 -12.57 -32.53 -7.77
CA ASN A 349 -13.90 -32.68 -8.35
C ASN A 349 -14.43 -31.37 -8.96
N ALA A 350 -14.24 -30.22 -8.29
CA ALA A 350 -14.75 -28.93 -8.77
C ALA A 350 -14.08 -28.46 -10.07
N ALA A 351 -12.76 -28.64 -10.21
CA ALA A 351 -12.04 -28.30 -11.44
C ALA A 351 -11.96 -29.47 -12.44
N GLY A 352 -12.42 -30.66 -12.05
CA GLY A 352 -12.20 -31.90 -12.80
C GLY A 352 -10.72 -32.16 -13.06
N VAL A 353 -9.86 -32.05 -12.04
CA VAL A 353 -8.41 -32.21 -12.19
C VAL A 353 -8.07 -33.56 -12.78
N LYS A 354 -7.24 -33.56 -13.83
CA LYS A 354 -6.78 -34.78 -14.51
C LYS A 354 -5.46 -35.29 -13.98
N ALA A 355 -4.55 -34.37 -13.67
CA ALA A 355 -3.20 -34.69 -13.21
C ALA A 355 -2.81 -33.83 -12.00
N ILE A 356 -1.95 -34.37 -11.15
CA ILE A 356 -1.29 -33.63 -10.07
C ILE A 356 0.22 -33.84 -10.13
N VAL A 357 0.97 -32.75 -9.96
CA VAL A 357 2.41 -32.76 -9.70
C VAL A 357 2.60 -32.30 -8.25
N CYS A 358 3.02 -33.20 -7.37
CA CYS A 358 2.98 -33.01 -5.92
C CYS A 358 4.36 -33.24 -5.30
N THR A 359 4.68 -32.43 -4.29
CA THR A 359 5.82 -32.69 -3.41
C THR A 359 5.63 -33.99 -2.62
N ALA A 360 6.71 -34.75 -2.48
CA ALA A 360 6.80 -35.87 -1.54
C ALA A 360 7.12 -35.40 -0.10
N ASP A 361 7.31 -34.09 0.13
CA ASP A 361 7.56 -33.55 1.46
C ASP A 361 6.32 -33.67 2.35
N GLY A 362 6.53 -34.20 3.56
CA GLY A 362 5.50 -34.34 4.58
C GLY A 362 4.35 -35.27 4.15
N GLU A 363 3.13 -34.95 4.56
CA GLU A 363 1.93 -35.77 4.32
C GLU A 363 1.18 -35.37 3.03
N THR A 364 1.71 -34.44 2.24
CA THR A 364 0.97 -33.81 1.13
C THR A 364 0.46 -34.83 0.12
N ALA A 365 1.33 -35.75 -0.33
CA ALA A 365 0.98 -36.80 -1.27
C ALA A 365 0.05 -37.86 -0.65
N ASP A 366 0.13 -38.11 0.67
CA ASP A 366 -0.79 -39.00 1.38
C ASP A 366 -2.21 -38.44 1.38
N GLU A 367 -2.36 -37.14 1.68
CA GLU A 367 -3.66 -36.46 1.66
C GLU A 367 -4.26 -36.43 0.25
N ALA A 368 -3.42 -36.23 -0.79
CA ALA A 368 -3.85 -36.31 -2.18
C ALA A 368 -4.30 -37.73 -2.59
N ASP A 369 -3.62 -38.78 -2.12
CA ASP A 369 -4.01 -40.17 -2.39
C ASP A 369 -5.36 -40.54 -1.76
N LYS A 370 -5.62 -40.08 -0.52
CA LYS A 370 -6.92 -40.28 0.13
C LYS A 370 -8.04 -39.63 -0.68
N ALA A 371 -7.83 -38.39 -1.10
CA ALA A 371 -8.79 -37.64 -1.93
C ALA A 371 -8.99 -38.26 -3.32
N ALA A 372 -7.96 -38.87 -3.90
CA ALA A 372 -8.01 -39.51 -5.22
C ALA A 372 -9.04 -40.64 -5.29
N VAL A 373 -9.32 -41.32 -4.17
CA VAL A 373 -10.33 -42.40 -4.09
C VAL A 373 -11.71 -41.91 -4.53
N ASN A 374 -12.07 -40.68 -4.20
CA ASN A 374 -13.36 -40.06 -4.51
C ASN A 374 -13.27 -39.06 -5.68
N SER A 375 -12.18 -39.10 -6.45
CA SER A 375 -11.90 -38.11 -7.51
C SER A 375 -11.56 -38.81 -8.83
N PRO A 376 -12.55 -39.37 -9.55
CA PRO A 376 -12.32 -40.26 -10.69
C PRO A 376 -11.65 -39.59 -11.89
N THR A 377 -11.66 -38.25 -11.97
CA THR A 377 -10.97 -37.51 -13.04
C THR A 377 -9.45 -37.52 -12.85
N LEU A 378 -8.94 -37.71 -11.63
CA LEU A 378 -7.51 -37.69 -11.33
C LEU A 378 -6.87 -39.01 -11.77
N THR A 379 -6.28 -39.00 -12.97
CA THR A 379 -5.72 -40.21 -13.61
C THR A 379 -4.19 -40.25 -13.59
N VAL A 380 -3.52 -39.10 -13.43
CA VAL A 380 -2.06 -39.00 -13.45
C VAL A 380 -1.56 -38.36 -12.17
N LYS A 381 -0.60 -39.00 -11.51
CA LYS A 381 0.00 -38.52 -10.27
C LYS A 381 1.52 -38.56 -10.40
N VAL A 382 2.17 -37.42 -10.24
CA VAL A 382 3.62 -37.25 -10.39
C VAL A 382 4.19 -36.71 -9.08
N SER A 383 5.18 -37.39 -8.51
CA SER A 383 5.88 -36.98 -7.30
C SER A 383 7.19 -36.28 -7.64
N VAL A 384 7.53 -35.23 -6.89
CA VAL A 384 8.85 -34.57 -6.92
C VAL A 384 9.57 -34.73 -5.60
N ASN A 385 10.90 -34.63 -5.61
CA ASN A 385 11.78 -34.76 -4.44
C ASN A 385 11.59 -36.08 -3.65
N GLY A 386 11.13 -37.13 -4.32
CA GLY A 386 10.88 -38.42 -3.71
C GLY A 386 10.14 -39.36 -4.64
N LYS A 387 10.23 -40.66 -4.34
CA LYS A 387 9.51 -41.72 -5.04
C LYS A 387 8.34 -42.20 -4.21
N ARG A 388 7.25 -42.58 -4.89
CA ARG A 388 6.06 -43.11 -4.26
C ARG A 388 5.43 -44.19 -5.13
N GLU A 389 4.97 -45.27 -4.50
CA GLU A 389 4.28 -46.35 -5.20
C GLU A 389 2.97 -45.82 -5.83
N GLY A 390 2.71 -46.17 -7.09
CA GLY A 390 1.53 -45.69 -7.83
C GLY A 390 1.61 -44.24 -8.29
N TRP A 391 2.79 -43.61 -8.19
CA TRP A 391 3.08 -42.27 -8.72
C TRP A 391 4.27 -42.34 -9.68
N HIS A 392 4.26 -41.48 -10.68
CA HIS A 392 5.41 -41.24 -11.55
C HIS A 392 6.49 -40.42 -10.81
N SER A 393 7.77 -40.70 -11.05
CA SER A 393 8.86 -39.92 -10.48
C SER A 393 9.31 -38.85 -11.46
N PHE A 394 9.11 -37.58 -11.11
CA PHE A 394 9.45 -36.47 -12.01
C PHE A 394 10.92 -36.52 -12.42
N GLU A 395 11.84 -36.52 -11.45
CA GLU A 395 13.29 -36.42 -11.68
C GLU A 395 13.86 -37.60 -12.48
N GLU A 396 13.30 -38.81 -12.34
CA GLU A 396 13.80 -39.98 -13.08
C GLU A 396 13.23 -40.10 -14.49
N GLU A 397 12.13 -39.41 -14.78
CA GLU A 397 11.38 -39.59 -16.02
C GLU A 397 11.60 -38.43 -16.99
N PHE A 398 11.52 -37.18 -16.53
CA PHE A 398 11.54 -36.02 -17.43
C PHE A 398 12.86 -35.87 -18.19
N GLU A 399 13.99 -36.26 -17.59
CA GLU A 399 15.33 -36.18 -18.19
C GLU A 399 15.50 -37.04 -19.45
N LYS A 400 14.60 -38.00 -19.67
CA LYS A 400 14.62 -38.92 -20.82
C LYS A 400 14.02 -38.29 -22.09
N PHE A 401 13.39 -37.13 -21.97
CA PHE A 401 12.66 -36.49 -23.07
C PHE A 401 13.51 -35.44 -23.79
N SER A 402 13.09 -35.06 -25.00
CA SER A 402 13.84 -34.12 -25.83
C SER A 402 13.84 -32.70 -25.25
N THR A 403 14.97 -32.01 -25.36
CA THR A 403 15.10 -30.56 -25.10
C THR A 403 14.40 -29.68 -26.14
N ARG A 404 13.83 -30.29 -27.20
CA ARG A 404 13.11 -29.59 -28.27
C ARG A 404 11.60 -29.79 -28.13
N TYR A 405 10.86 -28.69 -28.18
CA TYR A 405 9.41 -28.68 -28.29
C TYR A 405 9.01 -27.57 -29.26
N LYS A 406 8.21 -27.89 -30.29
CA LYS A 406 7.97 -26.98 -31.40
C LYS A 406 6.62 -26.28 -31.25
N ARG A 407 6.61 -24.95 -31.35
CA ARG A 407 5.37 -24.18 -31.53
C ARG A 407 4.72 -24.51 -32.88
N THR A 408 3.43 -24.78 -32.87
CA THR A 408 2.62 -25.09 -34.07
C THR A 408 1.47 -24.08 -34.21
N GLU A 409 0.72 -24.16 -35.31
CA GLU A 409 -0.49 -23.32 -35.50
C GLU A 409 -1.58 -23.63 -34.46
N GLU A 410 -1.59 -24.84 -33.89
CA GLU A 410 -2.53 -25.29 -32.85
C GLU A 410 -2.07 -24.97 -31.42
N SER A 411 -0.86 -24.42 -31.26
CA SER A 411 -0.32 -24.07 -29.94
C SER A 411 -1.20 -23.02 -29.27
N PRO A 412 -1.41 -23.13 -27.95
CA PRO A 412 -2.36 -22.29 -27.23
C PRO A 412 -1.88 -20.82 -27.16
N CYS A 413 -2.80 -19.87 -27.26
CA CYS A 413 -2.47 -18.44 -27.16
C CYS A 413 -3.69 -17.55 -26.87
N GLY A 414 -3.43 -16.29 -26.53
CA GLY A 414 -4.44 -15.25 -26.38
C GLY A 414 -5.53 -15.60 -25.37
N ASN A 415 -6.75 -15.85 -25.86
CA ASN A 415 -7.93 -16.14 -25.04
C ASN A 415 -8.01 -17.60 -24.57
N ASP A 416 -7.12 -18.48 -25.02
CA ASP A 416 -7.08 -19.85 -24.50
C ASP A 416 -6.87 -19.82 -22.97
N PRO A 417 -7.55 -20.69 -22.20
CA PRO A 417 -7.31 -20.83 -20.77
C PRO A 417 -5.86 -21.23 -20.47
N LEU A 418 -5.28 -20.57 -19.46
CA LEU A 418 -3.88 -20.73 -19.06
C LEU A 418 -3.78 -21.29 -17.64
N ILE A 419 -4.52 -20.67 -16.71
CA ILE A 419 -4.34 -20.90 -15.29
C ILE A 419 -5.62 -20.67 -14.51
N MET A 420 -5.82 -21.49 -13.48
CA MET A 420 -6.93 -21.37 -12.53
C MET A 420 -6.42 -21.25 -11.11
N PHE A 421 -7.10 -20.42 -10.32
CA PHE A 421 -6.85 -20.31 -8.89
C PHE A 421 -8.11 -20.58 -8.08
N PHE A 422 -7.98 -21.39 -7.04
CA PHE A 422 -9.01 -21.47 -6.01
C PHE A 422 -8.90 -20.27 -5.07
N THR A 423 -9.92 -19.43 -5.08
CA THR A 423 -10.00 -18.19 -4.28
C THR A 423 -10.97 -18.39 -3.12
N SER A 424 -10.56 -17.91 -1.94
CA SER A 424 -11.39 -18.02 -0.73
C SER A 424 -12.61 -17.10 -0.84
N GLY A 425 -13.82 -17.64 -0.69
CA GLY A 425 -15.03 -16.83 -0.48
C GLY A 425 -15.13 -16.33 0.96
N THR A 426 -15.83 -15.20 1.18
CA THR A 426 -16.24 -14.76 2.53
C THR A 426 -17.25 -15.72 3.17
N THR A 427 -17.96 -16.50 2.34
CA THR A 427 -18.90 -17.56 2.71
C THR A 427 -18.76 -18.75 1.76
N GLY A 428 -18.62 -19.98 2.27
CA GLY A 428 -18.64 -21.22 1.47
C GLY A 428 -17.27 -21.74 0.99
N ASN A 429 -17.30 -22.71 0.08
CA ASN A 429 -16.10 -23.34 -0.49
C ASN A 429 -15.37 -22.40 -1.46
N PRO A 430 -14.06 -22.58 -1.70
CA PRO A 430 -13.29 -21.75 -2.63
C PRO A 430 -13.82 -21.83 -4.07
N LYS A 431 -13.91 -20.68 -4.75
CA LYS A 431 -14.36 -20.54 -6.16
C LYS A 431 -13.16 -20.48 -7.11
N ILE A 432 -13.34 -20.85 -8.38
CA ILE A 432 -12.23 -21.02 -9.33
C ILE A 432 -12.14 -19.80 -10.26
N ALA A 433 -11.19 -18.90 -10.04
CA ALA A 433 -10.92 -17.80 -10.96
C ALA A 433 -10.05 -18.30 -12.12
N GLU A 434 -10.57 -18.22 -13.36
CA GLU A 434 -9.89 -18.68 -14.57
C GLU A 434 -9.26 -17.51 -15.33
N HIS A 435 -8.02 -17.69 -15.80
CA HIS A 435 -7.25 -16.70 -16.55
C HIS A 435 -6.75 -17.29 -17.86
N ASN A 436 -6.59 -16.43 -18.87
CA ASN A 436 -6.12 -16.81 -20.20
C ASN A 436 -4.63 -16.52 -20.42
N HIS A 437 -4.13 -16.86 -21.61
CA HIS A 437 -2.76 -16.65 -22.01
C HIS A 437 -2.31 -15.17 -22.02
N MET A 438 -3.22 -14.19 -21.99
CA MET A 438 -2.87 -12.76 -21.89
C MET A 438 -2.58 -12.30 -20.45
N TYR A 439 -3.00 -13.04 -19.42
CA TYR A 439 -2.76 -12.69 -18.00
C TYR A 439 -1.29 -12.31 -17.67
N PRO A 440 -0.26 -13.02 -18.18
CA PRO A 440 1.14 -12.65 -17.97
C PRO A 440 1.50 -11.24 -18.46
N LEU A 441 0.89 -10.74 -19.55
CA LEU A 441 1.16 -9.40 -20.07
C LEU A 441 0.72 -8.32 -19.07
N GLY A 442 -0.38 -8.53 -18.35
CA GLY A 442 -0.85 -7.63 -17.29
C GLY A 442 0.13 -7.48 -16.12
N HIS A 443 1.08 -8.41 -15.95
CA HIS A 443 2.15 -8.32 -14.95
C HIS A 443 3.32 -7.43 -15.35
N PHE A 444 3.33 -6.90 -16.58
CA PHE A 444 4.35 -5.95 -16.99
C PHE A 444 4.36 -4.72 -16.07
N ILE A 445 3.19 -4.16 -15.74
CA ILE A 445 3.09 -3.03 -14.80
C ILE A 445 3.55 -3.45 -13.40
N THR A 446 3.14 -4.64 -12.96
CA THR A 446 3.55 -5.21 -11.67
C THR A 446 5.06 -5.24 -11.52
N ALA A 447 5.80 -5.66 -12.54
CA ALA A 447 7.25 -5.76 -12.48
C ALA A 447 7.98 -4.45 -12.78
N LYS A 448 7.69 -3.81 -13.92
CA LYS A 448 8.45 -2.64 -14.39
C LYS A 448 8.21 -1.40 -13.54
N TYR A 449 6.95 -1.10 -13.21
CA TYR A 449 6.59 0.19 -12.61
C TYR A 449 6.29 0.10 -11.11
N TRP A 450 5.88 -1.06 -10.60
CA TRP A 450 5.64 -1.23 -9.17
C TRP A 450 6.80 -1.91 -8.46
N HIS A 451 7.18 -3.14 -8.85
CA HIS A 451 8.39 -3.77 -8.27
C HIS A 451 9.69 -3.05 -8.65
N ASN A 452 9.65 -2.22 -9.70
CA ASN A 452 10.78 -1.49 -10.26
C ASN A 452 11.99 -2.40 -10.52
N VAL A 453 11.73 -3.55 -11.16
CA VAL A 453 12.75 -4.59 -11.33
C VAL A 453 13.94 -4.09 -12.16
N ASP A 454 15.13 -4.56 -11.78
CA ASP A 454 16.38 -4.30 -12.49
C ASP A 454 16.74 -5.50 -13.37
N PRO A 455 16.79 -5.36 -14.71
CA PRO A 455 17.21 -6.43 -15.62
C PRO A 455 18.64 -6.94 -15.39
N ASN A 456 19.49 -6.16 -14.73
CA ASN A 456 20.86 -6.54 -14.34
C ASN A 456 20.95 -6.98 -12.88
N GLY A 457 19.83 -6.96 -12.16
CA GLY A 457 19.72 -7.33 -10.77
C GLY A 457 18.99 -8.66 -10.55
N MET A 458 18.54 -8.82 -9.31
CA MET A 458 17.80 -9.98 -8.85
C MET A 458 16.57 -9.51 -8.07
N HIS A 459 15.40 -10.04 -8.41
CA HIS A 459 14.16 -9.77 -7.71
C HIS A 459 13.80 -10.93 -6.77
N PHE A 460 13.47 -10.62 -5.52
CA PHE A 460 13.04 -11.61 -4.54
C PHE A 460 11.63 -11.31 -4.02
N THR A 461 10.70 -12.21 -4.27
CA THR A 461 9.37 -12.20 -3.65
C THR A 461 9.25 -13.31 -2.61
N ILE A 462 8.74 -13.01 -1.42
CA ILE A 462 8.36 -14.05 -0.43
C ILE A 462 6.91 -14.47 -0.68
N SER A 463 6.74 -15.64 -1.30
CA SER A 463 5.43 -16.27 -1.52
C SER A 463 5.57 -17.78 -1.77
N ASP A 464 4.55 -18.56 -1.43
CA ASP A 464 4.45 -19.99 -1.80
C ASP A 464 3.83 -20.12 -3.20
N THR A 465 4.26 -21.12 -3.98
CA THR A 465 3.80 -21.25 -5.37
C THR A 465 2.32 -21.58 -5.48
N GLY A 466 1.69 -22.05 -4.40
CA GLY A 466 0.25 -22.24 -4.31
C GLY A 466 -0.59 -20.96 -4.28
N TRP A 467 0.03 -19.78 -4.17
CA TRP A 467 -0.67 -18.49 -4.20
C TRP A 467 -0.37 -17.73 -5.48
N GLY A 468 -1.37 -17.01 -6.01
CA GLY A 468 -1.20 -16.16 -7.20
C GLY A 468 -0.05 -15.14 -7.07
N LYS A 469 0.26 -14.70 -5.84
CA LYS A 469 1.38 -13.79 -5.56
C LYS A 469 2.75 -14.35 -6.00
N ALA A 470 2.94 -15.67 -6.05
CA ALA A 470 4.15 -16.26 -6.62
C ALA A 470 4.31 -15.88 -8.10
N LEU A 471 3.23 -15.82 -8.86
CA LEU A 471 3.29 -15.49 -10.28
C LEU A 471 3.51 -14.00 -10.54
N TRP A 472 3.03 -13.16 -9.63
CA TRP A 472 3.27 -11.72 -9.65
C TRP A 472 4.73 -11.36 -9.41
N GLY A 473 5.44 -12.19 -8.65
CA GLY A 473 6.76 -11.87 -8.08
C GLY A 473 7.90 -12.82 -8.44
N LYS A 474 7.64 -13.92 -9.16
CA LYS A 474 8.63 -14.97 -9.42
C LYS A 474 8.53 -15.58 -10.81
N LEU A 475 7.79 -14.96 -11.73
CA LEU A 475 7.54 -15.57 -13.03
C LEU A 475 7.30 -14.53 -14.12
N TYR A 476 6.09 -13.99 -14.22
CA TYR A 476 5.64 -13.37 -15.46
C TYR A 476 6.28 -12.02 -15.73
N GLY A 477 5.99 -11.02 -14.89
CA GLY A 477 6.47 -9.66 -15.12
C GLY A 477 8.00 -9.54 -15.04
N GLN A 478 8.62 -10.31 -14.13
CA GLN A 478 10.07 -10.29 -13.93
C GLN A 478 10.80 -10.74 -15.20
N TRP A 479 10.40 -11.88 -15.79
CA TRP A 479 11.01 -12.38 -17.01
C TRP A 479 10.58 -11.60 -18.25
N LEU A 480 9.36 -11.02 -18.29
CA LEU A 480 9.03 -10.02 -19.31
C LEU A 480 10.06 -8.88 -19.31
N CYS A 481 10.46 -8.39 -18.14
CA CYS A 481 11.49 -7.36 -17.98
C CYS A 481 12.93 -7.91 -17.98
N GLU A 482 13.13 -9.18 -18.34
CA GLU A 482 14.42 -9.86 -18.41
C GLU A 482 15.19 -9.92 -17.07
N THR A 483 14.51 -9.72 -15.93
CA THR A 483 15.10 -9.74 -14.59
C THR A 483 15.12 -11.15 -14.01
N ALA A 484 16.25 -11.54 -13.42
CA ALA A 484 16.39 -12.80 -12.70
C ALA A 484 15.53 -12.83 -11.42
N VAL A 485 15.01 -14.00 -11.07
CA VAL A 485 14.24 -14.22 -9.83
C VAL A 485 15.01 -15.06 -8.83
N PHE A 486 14.97 -14.65 -7.56
CA PHE A 486 15.50 -15.45 -6.46
C PHE A 486 14.36 -16.21 -5.78
N THR A 487 14.53 -17.52 -5.61
CA THR A 487 13.58 -18.38 -4.90
C THR A 487 14.30 -19.09 -3.78
N TYR A 488 13.86 -18.82 -2.54
CA TYR A 488 14.30 -19.57 -1.38
C TYR A 488 13.19 -20.50 -0.86
N ASP A 489 13.44 -21.81 -0.93
CA ASP A 489 12.51 -22.89 -0.57
C ASP A 489 12.66 -23.29 0.89
N PHE A 490 12.31 -22.36 1.79
CA PHE A 490 12.29 -22.59 3.23
C PHE A 490 10.93 -23.13 3.71
N ASP A 491 10.99 -23.91 4.81
CA ASP A 491 9.81 -24.48 5.47
C ASP A 491 9.18 -23.51 6.47
N ARG A 492 10.02 -22.90 7.31
CA ARG A 492 9.61 -21.89 8.31
C ARG A 492 10.28 -20.58 7.99
N PHE A 493 9.51 -19.49 8.04
CA PHE A 493 10.07 -18.16 7.93
C PHE A 493 10.94 -17.84 9.15
N ASP A 494 12.18 -17.43 8.87
CA ASP A 494 13.13 -16.92 9.85
C ASP A 494 13.83 -15.69 9.24
N ALA A 495 13.74 -14.56 9.93
CA ALA A 495 14.32 -13.31 9.46
C ALA A 495 15.85 -13.38 9.41
N ASP A 496 16.49 -14.01 10.39
CA ASP A 496 17.96 -14.09 10.49
C ASP A 496 18.55 -15.03 9.43
N ASP A 497 17.73 -15.94 8.91
CA ASP A 497 18.10 -16.85 7.83
C ASP A 497 17.96 -16.20 6.43
N ILE A 498 17.08 -15.20 6.29
CA ILE A 498 16.75 -14.53 5.03
C ILE A 498 17.56 -13.25 4.83
N LEU A 499 17.72 -12.43 5.86
CA LEU A 499 18.40 -11.13 5.75
C LEU A 499 19.85 -11.23 5.20
N PRO A 500 20.68 -12.23 5.58
CA PRO A 500 22.01 -12.42 4.98
C PRO A 500 22.00 -12.73 3.47
N LEU A 501 20.89 -13.24 2.94
CA LEU A 501 20.78 -13.61 1.53
C LEU A 501 20.76 -12.38 0.61
N PHE A 502 20.33 -11.22 1.12
CA PHE A 502 20.26 -9.97 0.36
C PHE A 502 21.61 -9.59 -0.23
N LYS A 503 22.65 -9.52 0.61
CA LYS A 503 24.01 -9.26 0.14
C LYS A 503 24.58 -10.43 -0.65
N LYS A 504 24.42 -11.65 -0.14
CA LYS A 504 25.04 -12.86 -0.73
C LYS A 504 24.66 -13.03 -2.20
N TYR A 505 23.40 -12.84 -2.54
CA TYR A 505 22.87 -13.06 -3.90
C TYR A 505 22.63 -11.77 -4.67
N GLY A 506 23.03 -10.61 -4.13
CA GLY A 506 22.81 -9.32 -4.79
C GLY A 506 21.33 -9.03 -5.06
N ILE A 507 20.46 -9.29 -4.08
CA ILE A 507 19.02 -9.01 -4.21
C ILE A 507 18.82 -7.49 -4.31
N THR A 508 18.37 -7.03 -5.48
CA THR A 508 18.21 -5.60 -5.82
C THR A 508 16.82 -5.08 -5.52
N THR A 509 15.79 -5.92 -5.70
CA THR A 509 14.39 -5.53 -5.47
C THR A 509 13.68 -6.61 -4.68
N PHE A 510 12.80 -6.20 -3.77
CA PHE A 510 12.19 -7.09 -2.80
C PHE A 510 10.67 -6.87 -2.68
N CYS A 511 9.92 -7.96 -2.57
CA CYS A 511 8.49 -7.93 -2.29
C CYS A 511 8.12 -8.93 -1.20
N ALA A 512 7.36 -8.49 -0.19
CA ALA A 512 6.79 -9.36 0.82
C ALA A 512 5.48 -8.79 1.37
N PRO A 513 4.62 -9.59 2.03
CA PRO A 513 3.48 -9.04 2.74
C PRO A 513 3.91 -8.27 3.98
N PRO A 514 3.08 -7.33 4.50
CA PRO A 514 3.37 -6.58 5.73
C PRO A 514 3.80 -7.47 6.90
N THR A 515 3.22 -8.68 7.02
CA THR A 515 3.60 -9.66 8.03
C THR A 515 5.11 -9.97 8.05
N MET A 516 5.75 -10.11 6.89
CA MET A 516 7.18 -10.42 6.85
C MET A 516 8.02 -9.20 7.21
N TYR A 517 7.62 -8.01 6.77
CA TYR A 517 8.26 -6.76 7.18
C TYR A 517 8.18 -6.55 8.70
N ARG A 518 7.06 -6.90 9.35
CA ARG A 518 6.95 -6.88 10.82
C ARG A 518 7.98 -7.77 11.51
N PHE A 519 8.29 -8.93 10.94
CA PHE A 519 9.35 -9.78 11.49
C PHE A 519 10.75 -9.22 11.25
N PHE A 520 11.01 -8.61 10.09
CA PHE A 520 12.31 -7.99 9.81
C PHE A 520 12.60 -6.80 10.72
N ILE A 521 11.64 -5.87 10.90
CA ILE A 521 11.86 -4.67 11.74
C ILE A 521 11.99 -4.99 13.24
N ARG A 522 11.58 -6.19 13.67
CA ARG A 522 11.81 -6.68 15.04
C ARG A 522 13.25 -7.18 15.25
N GLN A 523 14.00 -7.41 14.17
CA GLN A 523 15.43 -7.72 14.25
C GLN A 523 16.25 -6.43 14.28
N ASP A 524 17.47 -6.54 14.80
CA ASP A 524 18.46 -5.47 14.68
C ASP A 524 19.03 -5.45 13.26
N LEU A 525 18.36 -4.70 12.37
CA LEU A 525 18.71 -4.61 10.94
C LEU A 525 20.13 -4.08 10.70
N SER A 526 20.74 -3.38 11.66
CA SER A 526 22.12 -2.87 11.55
C SER A 526 23.18 -3.98 11.47
N LYS A 527 22.82 -5.22 11.86
CA LYS A 527 23.69 -6.40 11.77
C LYS A 527 23.79 -7.00 10.37
N TYR A 528 22.93 -6.59 9.44
CA TYR A 528 22.83 -7.16 8.11
C TYR A 528 23.26 -6.16 7.04
N ASP A 529 24.01 -6.62 6.05
CA ASP A 529 24.32 -5.81 4.87
C ASP A 529 23.14 -5.87 3.90
N LEU A 530 22.34 -4.80 3.87
CA LEU A 530 21.21 -4.63 2.95
C LEU A 530 21.54 -3.67 1.80
N SER A 531 22.82 -3.35 1.56
CA SER A 531 23.24 -2.35 0.56
C SER A 531 22.88 -2.74 -0.89
N SER A 532 22.60 -4.02 -1.16
CA SER A 532 22.18 -4.50 -2.48
C SER A 532 20.75 -4.13 -2.81
N VAL A 533 19.83 -4.07 -1.84
CA VAL A 533 18.43 -3.74 -2.11
C VAL A 533 18.26 -2.24 -2.34
N LYS A 534 17.61 -1.90 -3.45
CA LYS A 534 17.36 -0.52 -3.91
C LYS A 534 15.88 -0.18 -3.93
N TYR A 535 15.01 -1.18 -3.91
CA TYR A 535 13.57 -0.98 -4.02
C TYR A 535 12.79 -2.07 -3.29
N ALA A 536 11.73 -1.68 -2.59
CA ALA A 536 10.90 -2.58 -1.79
C ALA A 536 9.42 -2.33 -2.01
N THR A 537 8.65 -3.40 -2.18
CA THR A 537 7.20 -3.35 -2.39
C THR A 537 6.47 -4.21 -1.39
N VAL A 538 5.23 -3.85 -1.09
CA VAL A 538 4.41 -4.53 -0.08
C VAL A 538 2.96 -4.66 -0.54
N ALA A 539 2.37 -5.84 -0.33
CA ALA A 539 0.97 -6.11 -0.71
C ALA A 539 0.40 -7.33 0.00
N GLY A 540 -0.92 -7.50 -0.11
CA GLY A 540 -1.65 -8.70 0.32
C GLY A 540 -2.31 -8.56 1.70
N GLU A 541 -1.86 -7.61 2.50
CA GLU A 541 -2.49 -7.09 3.71
C GLU A 541 -2.33 -5.57 3.69
N ALA A 542 -3.17 -4.85 4.42
CA ALA A 542 -3.02 -3.42 4.55
C ALA A 542 -1.79 -3.08 5.41
N LEU A 543 -1.00 -2.10 4.96
CA LEU A 543 0.25 -1.72 5.59
C LEU A 543 0.02 -0.86 6.84
N ASN A 544 0.55 -1.31 7.98
CA ASN A 544 0.59 -0.46 9.17
C ASN A 544 1.68 0.63 8.99
N PRO A 545 1.36 1.93 9.18
CA PRO A 545 2.31 3.03 9.04
C PRO A 545 3.61 2.86 9.84
N GLU A 546 3.54 2.26 11.03
CA GLU A 546 4.73 2.03 11.86
C GLU A 546 5.72 1.07 11.20
N VAL A 547 5.22 0.07 10.46
CA VAL A 547 6.07 -0.86 9.70
C VAL A 547 6.82 -0.12 8.60
N TYR A 548 6.14 0.81 7.91
CA TYR A 548 6.76 1.68 6.92
C TYR A 548 7.86 2.55 7.55
N HIS A 549 7.55 3.27 8.63
CA HIS A 549 8.50 4.19 9.27
C HIS A 549 9.72 3.47 9.85
N GLN A 550 9.54 2.32 10.50
CA GLN A 550 10.67 1.55 11.03
C GLN A 550 11.56 0.99 9.92
N PHE A 551 10.97 0.47 8.84
CA PHE A 551 11.74 -0.05 7.71
C PHE A 551 12.49 1.07 6.99
N LEU A 552 11.83 2.21 6.73
CA LEU A 552 12.44 3.39 6.14
C LEU A 552 13.59 3.92 7.00
N LYS A 553 13.39 4.04 8.31
CA LYS A 553 14.44 4.47 9.24
C LYS A 553 15.65 3.54 9.25
N ALA A 554 15.42 2.23 9.17
CA ALA A 554 16.48 1.24 9.23
C ALA A 554 17.26 1.08 7.92
N THR A 555 16.61 1.31 6.77
CA THR A 555 17.17 0.96 5.45
C THR A 555 17.31 2.15 4.49
N GLY A 556 16.61 3.26 4.75
CA GLY A 556 16.45 4.36 3.80
C GLY A 556 15.50 4.06 2.64
N ILE A 557 14.80 2.92 2.65
CA ILE A 557 13.97 2.46 1.53
C ILE A 557 12.48 2.59 1.88
N SER A 558 11.72 3.28 1.04
CA SER A 558 10.26 3.34 1.14
C SER A 558 9.62 2.01 0.76
N LEU A 559 8.57 1.61 1.49
CA LEU A 559 7.74 0.47 1.11
C LEU A 559 6.62 0.95 0.17
N MET A 560 6.68 0.50 -1.07
CA MET A 560 5.71 0.89 -2.10
C MET A 560 4.52 -0.07 -2.06
N GLU A 561 3.42 0.36 -1.44
CA GLU A 561 2.21 -0.45 -1.29
C GLU A 561 1.52 -0.67 -2.64
N GLY A 562 0.94 -1.85 -2.82
CA GLY A 562 0.16 -2.19 -4.00
C GLY A 562 -1.02 -3.11 -3.68
N TYR A 563 -2.05 -3.03 -4.50
CA TYR A 563 -3.32 -3.72 -4.33
C TYR A 563 -3.74 -4.44 -5.62
N GLY A 564 -4.43 -5.55 -5.42
CA GLY A 564 -5.14 -6.33 -6.41
C GLY A 564 -5.62 -7.64 -5.82
N GLN A 565 -6.28 -8.45 -6.63
CA GLN A 565 -6.94 -9.68 -6.22
C GLN A 565 -6.43 -10.87 -7.04
N THR A 566 -6.93 -12.07 -6.74
CA THR A 566 -6.59 -13.24 -7.55
C THR A 566 -7.21 -13.16 -8.94
N GLU A 567 -8.34 -12.46 -9.06
CA GLU A 567 -9.07 -12.17 -10.29
C GLU A 567 -8.37 -11.12 -11.17
N THR A 568 -7.35 -10.42 -10.67
CA THR A 568 -6.70 -9.31 -11.36
C THR A 568 -5.17 -9.46 -11.35
N THR A 569 -4.50 -8.52 -12.01
CA THR A 569 -3.09 -8.16 -11.72
C THR A 569 -3.06 -6.93 -10.80
N LEU A 570 -1.96 -6.16 -10.77
CA LEU A 570 -1.85 -4.96 -9.95
C LEU A 570 -2.85 -3.90 -10.44
N THR A 571 -3.87 -3.61 -9.63
CA THR A 571 -4.95 -2.68 -9.96
C THR A 571 -4.70 -1.28 -9.45
N ILE A 572 -4.07 -1.15 -8.27
CA ILE A 572 -3.73 0.13 -7.64
C ILE A 572 -2.32 -0.03 -7.05
N GLY A 573 -1.46 0.96 -7.17
CA GLY A 573 -0.11 0.91 -6.61
C GLY A 573 0.56 2.26 -6.44
N ASN A 574 1.57 2.27 -5.58
CA ASN A 574 2.56 3.34 -5.53
C ASN A 574 3.64 3.03 -6.60
N PHE A 575 3.59 3.73 -7.72
CA PHE A 575 4.48 3.50 -8.86
C PHE A 575 5.77 4.32 -8.77
N VAL A 576 6.79 3.91 -9.52
CA VAL A 576 7.96 4.74 -9.82
C VAL A 576 7.51 6.13 -10.30
N GLY A 577 8.13 7.19 -9.78
CA GLY A 577 7.75 8.57 -10.05
C GLY A 577 6.56 9.10 -9.24
N THR A 578 5.92 8.29 -8.38
CA THR A 578 4.82 8.75 -7.50
C THR A 578 5.28 8.99 -6.05
N GLU A 579 4.63 9.94 -5.39
CA GLU A 579 4.84 10.22 -3.97
C GLU A 579 4.08 9.22 -3.11
N VAL A 580 4.78 8.57 -2.16
CA VAL A 580 4.16 7.60 -1.26
C VAL A 580 3.42 8.32 -0.13
N LYS A 581 2.10 8.16 -0.09
CA LYS A 581 1.29 8.52 1.08
C LYS A 581 1.14 7.31 1.98
N VAL A 582 1.73 7.36 3.18
CA VAL A 582 1.72 6.23 4.11
C VAL A 582 0.27 5.85 4.48
N GLY A 583 -0.08 4.58 4.27
CA GLY A 583 -1.43 4.05 4.48
C GLY A 583 -2.34 4.12 3.24
N SER A 584 -1.87 4.72 2.15
CA SER A 584 -2.53 4.66 0.85
C SER A 584 -1.98 3.52 -0.01
N MET A 585 -2.88 2.84 -0.71
CA MET A 585 -2.53 1.85 -1.74
C MET A 585 -1.89 2.49 -2.99
N GLY A 586 -1.91 3.82 -3.10
CA GLY A 586 -1.41 4.58 -4.25
C GLY A 586 -2.52 4.88 -5.27
N LYS A 587 -2.16 4.92 -6.56
CA LYS A 587 -3.04 5.34 -7.66
C LYS A 587 -3.45 4.17 -8.53
N PRO A 588 -4.55 4.28 -9.30
CA PRO A 588 -4.94 3.25 -10.26
C PRO A 588 -3.83 2.94 -11.26
N SER A 589 -3.63 1.66 -11.52
CA SER A 589 -2.82 1.17 -12.62
C SER A 589 -3.47 1.59 -13.94
N PRO A 590 -2.72 2.17 -14.90
CA PRO A 590 -3.28 2.53 -16.21
C PRO A 590 -3.82 1.36 -17.03
N LEU A 591 -3.59 0.12 -16.57
CA LEU A 591 -4.21 -1.08 -17.12
C LEU A 591 -5.70 -1.19 -16.80
N TYR A 592 -6.18 -0.58 -15.72
CA TYR A 592 -7.55 -0.71 -15.25
C TYR A 592 -8.20 0.66 -15.07
N ASP A 593 -9.38 0.85 -15.67
CA ASP A 593 -10.25 1.98 -15.38
C ASP A 593 -10.96 1.72 -14.03
N ILE A 594 -10.33 2.18 -12.94
CA ILE A 594 -10.83 1.99 -11.58
C ILE A 594 -11.81 3.10 -11.20
N GLN A 595 -12.97 2.72 -10.69
CA GLN A 595 -13.99 3.61 -10.14
C GLN A 595 -14.26 3.25 -8.68
N ILE A 596 -14.61 4.25 -7.86
CA ILE A 596 -15.23 4.01 -6.55
C ILE A 596 -16.73 4.22 -6.71
N LEU A 597 -17.53 3.17 -6.54
CA LEU A 597 -18.99 3.24 -6.70
C LEU A 597 -19.71 3.23 -5.36
N ASP A 598 -20.76 4.04 -5.23
CA ASP A 598 -21.68 3.98 -4.11
C ASP A 598 -22.61 2.75 -4.20
N LYS A 599 -23.51 2.60 -3.23
CA LYS A 599 -24.46 1.46 -3.17
C LYS A 599 -25.54 1.53 -4.25
N GLU A 600 -25.70 2.68 -4.91
CA GLU A 600 -26.60 2.90 -6.04
C GLU A 600 -25.90 2.69 -7.39
N GLY A 601 -24.58 2.42 -7.41
CA GLY A 601 -23.78 2.23 -8.61
C GLY A 601 -23.27 3.54 -9.23
N ASN A 602 -23.33 4.67 -8.52
CA ASN A 602 -22.82 5.95 -9.02
C ASN A 602 -21.37 6.17 -8.58
N PRO A 603 -20.52 6.80 -9.41
CA PRO A 603 -19.18 7.21 -9.01
C PRO A 603 -19.18 8.17 -7.81
N CYS A 604 -18.38 7.83 -6.79
CA CYS A 604 -18.14 8.64 -5.59
C CYS A 604 -17.27 9.86 -5.87
N LYS A 605 -17.43 10.92 -5.08
CA LYS A 605 -16.50 12.07 -5.07
C LYS A 605 -15.30 11.77 -4.18
N ALA A 606 -14.26 12.61 -4.28
CA ALA A 606 -13.13 12.54 -3.36
C ALA A 606 -13.59 12.63 -1.89
N GLY A 607 -13.08 11.73 -1.05
CA GLY A 607 -13.46 11.59 0.37
C GLY A 607 -14.63 10.64 0.64
N ASP A 608 -15.46 10.32 -0.36
CA ASP A 608 -16.59 9.42 -0.17
C ASP A 608 -16.15 7.95 -0.23
N ILE A 609 -16.71 7.13 0.68
CA ILE A 609 -16.43 5.69 0.75
C ILE A 609 -17.39 4.94 -0.18
N GLY A 610 -16.82 4.14 -1.07
CA GLY A 610 -17.55 3.22 -1.95
C GLY A 610 -16.76 1.94 -2.25
N GLU A 611 -17.28 1.12 -3.15
CA GLU A 611 -16.65 -0.11 -3.63
C GLU A 611 -15.67 0.18 -4.78
N ILE A 612 -14.47 -0.41 -4.73
CA ILE A 612 -13.52 -0.41 -5.84
C ILE A 612 -14.09 -1.31 -6.94
N CYS A 613 -14.34 -0.74 -8.11
CA CYS A 613 -14.86 -1.44 -9.27
C CYS A 613 -13.95 -1.20 -10.47
N VAL A 614 -13.78 -2.22 -11.31
CA VAL A 614 -13.09 -2.11 -12.60
C VAL A 614 -14.16 -1.90 -13.67
N LYS A 615 -14.07 -0.79 -14.41
CA LYS A 615 -14.94 -0.54 -15.54
C LYS A 615 -14.55 -1.41 -16.73
N THR A 616 -15.56 -2.02 -17.36
CA THR A 616 -15.43 -3.07 -18.39
C THR A 616 -16.48 -2.94 -19.50
N ASP A 617 -17.13 -1.77 -19.61
CA ASP A 617 -18.23 -1.51 -20.54
C ASP A 617 -17.80 -1.51 -22.02
N LYS A 618 -16.51 -1.22 -22.29
CA LYS A 618 -15.93 -1.19 -23.62
C LYS A 618 -15.16 -2.47 -23.95
N ASP A 619 -14.28 -2.86 -23.06
CA ASP A 619 -13.36 -3.99 -23.24
C ASP A 619 -12.97 -4.59 -21.88
N THR A 620 -12.54 -5.85 -21.91
CA THR A 620 -11.99 -6.53 -20.73
C THR A 620 -10.50 -6.24 -20.64
N PRO A 621 -10.02 -5.58 -19.57
CA PRO A 621 -8.60 -5.28 -19.41
C PRO A 621 -7.72 -6.52 -19.42
N CYS A 622 -6.54 -6.41 -20.05
CA CYS A 622 -5.55 -7.47 -20.03
C CYS A 622 -5.12 -7.78 -18.59
N GLY A 623 -5.23 -9.03 -18.14
CA GLY A 623 -4.93 -9.42 -16.76
C GLY A 623 -6.14 -9.52 -15.82
N LEU A 624 -7.33 -9.09 -16.24
CA LEU A 624 -8.59 -9.46 -15.59
C LEU A 624 -8.94 -10.91 -15.95
N PHE A 625 -9.43 -11.67 -14.97
CA PHE A 625 -9.90 -13.04 -15.16
C PHE A 625 -11.06 -13.17 -16.16
N MET A 626 -11.32 -14.39 -16.62
CA MET A 626 -12.39 -14.75 -17.55
C MET A 626 -13.75 -14.95 -16.87
N GLY A 627 -13.77 -14.96 -15.53
CA GLY A 627 -14.93 -15.34 -14.72
C GLY A 627 -14.61 -16.50 -13.77
N TYR A 628 -15.63 -16.93 -13.04
CA TYR A 628 -15.55 -18.11 -12.20
C TYR A 628 -15.92 -19.37 -12.99
N TYR A 629 -14.96 -20.28 -13.12
CA TYR A 629 -15.10 -21.51 -13.90
C TYR A 629 -16.28 -22.35 -13.39
N LEU A 630 -17.20 -22.69 -14.30
CA LEU A 630 -18.44 -23.43 -14.05
C LEU A 630 -19.41 -22.75 -13.05
N ASP A 631 -19.27 -21.44 -12.83
CA ASP A 631 -20.15 -20.65 -11.96
C ASP A 631 -20.52 -19.31 -12.62
N ASP A 632 -21.29 -19.41 -13.71
CA ASP A 632 -21.79 -18.26 -14.46
C ASP A 632 -22.66 -17.32 -13.61
N ASP A 633 -23.40 -17.86 -12.65
CA ASP A 633 -24.27 -17.09 -11.78
C ASP A 633 -23.46 -16.22 -10.82
N LEU A 634 -22.40 -16.77 -10.21
CA LEU A 634 -21.49 -15.98 -9.39
C LEU A 634 -20.71 -14.97 -10.24
N THR A 635 -20.33 -15.33 -11.46
CA THR A 635 -19.67 -14.42 -12.39
C THR A 635 -20.57 -13.22 -12.71
N LYS A 636 -21.84 -13.45 -13.09
CA LYS A 636 -22.82 -12.37 -13.34
C LYS A 636 -23.13 -11.56 -12.08
N LYS A 637 -23.03 -12.17 -10.89
CA LYS A 637 -23.25 -11.47 -9.63
C LYS A 637 -22.14 -10.47 -9.30
N VAL A 638 -20.89 -10.73 -9.69
CA VAL A 638 -19.77 -9.80 -9.47
C VAL A 638 -19.41 -8.99 -10.71
N TRP A 639 -19.94 -9.36 -11.87
CA TRP A 639 -19.66 -8.69 -13.14
C TRP A 639 -20.97 -8.35 -13.84
N HIS A 640 -21.44 -7.13 -13.60
CA HIS A 640 -22.71 -6.63 -14.12
C HIS A 640 -22.64 -5.12 -14.33
N ASP A 641 -23.62 -4.57 -15.06
CA ASP A 641 -23.76 -3.13 -15.31
C ASP A 641 -22.51 -2.43 -15.87
N GLY A 642 -21.67 -3.18 -16.59
CA GLY A 642 -20.42 -2.69 -17.17
C GLY A 642 -19.24 -2.62 -16.20
N TYR A 643 -19.34 -3.22 -15.00
CA TYR A 643 -18.29 -3.22 -13.99
C TYR A 643 -18.01 -4.62 -13.44
N TYR A 644 -16.74 -4.90 -13.16
CA TYR A 644 -16.33 -5.96 -12.25
C TYR A 644 -16.21 -5.38 -10.83
N HIS A 645 -16.99 -5.94 -9.91
CA HIS A 645 -17.10 -5.59 -8.50
C HIS A 645 -16.12 -6.39 -7.65
N THR A 646 -15.15 -5.73 -7.02
CA THR A 646 -14.07 -6.39 -6.26
C THR A 646 -14.54 -6.89 -4.88
N GLY A 647 -15.62 -6.32 -4.35
CA GLY A 647 -16.07 -6.51 -2.96
C GLY A 647 -15.20 -5.79 -1.91
N ASP A 648 -14.24 -4.98 -2.33
CA ASP A 648 -13.37 -4.17 -1.47
C ASP A 648 -13.80 -2.70 -1.49
N THR A 649 -13.82 -2.05 -0.32
CA THR A 649 -14.19 -0.64 -0.18
C THR A 649 -13.00 0.24 0.09
N ALA A 650 -13.02 1.43 -0.51
CA ALA A 650 -12.03 2.47 -0.35
C ALA A 650 -12.66 3.86 -0.49
N TRP A 651 -11.88 4.89 -0.21
CA TRP A 651 -12.14 6.26 -0.63
C TRP A 651 -10.91 6.78 -1.39
N MET A 652 -11.13 7.77 -2.25
CA MET A 652 -10.08 8.42 -3.03
C MET A 652 -9.87 9.84 -2.50
N ASP A 653 -8.62 10.27 -2.31
CA ASP A 653 -8.32 11.65 -1.94
C ASP A 653 -8.35 12.60 -3.14
N THR A 654 -8.18 13.90 -2.90
CA THR A 654 -8.18 14.92 -3.96
C THR A 654 -6.99 14.80 -4.92
N ASP A 655 -5.95 14.07 -4.53
CA ASP A 655 -4.73 13.86 -5.34
C ASP A 655 -4.79 12.53 -6.13
N GLY A 656 -5.92 11.82 -6.03
CA GLY A 656 -6.20 10.57 -6.73
C GLY A 656 -5.64 9.31 -6.05
N ASN A 657 -5.23 9.40 -4.78
CA ASN A 657 -4.73 8.23 -4.03
C ASN A 657 -5.87 7.49 -3.33
N PHE A 658 -5.77 6.17 -3.31
CA PHE A 658 -6.81 5.28 -2.81
C PHE A 658 -6.46 4.77 -1.40
N TRP A 659 -7.45 4.80 -0.52
CA TRP A 659 -7.31 4.45 0.88
C TRP A 659 -8.24 3.29 1.22
N PHE A 660 -7.66 2.13 1.52
CA PHE A 660 -8.42 0.93 1.83
C PHE A 660 -9.21 1.07 3.14
N VAL A 661 -10.48 0.66 3.13
CA VAL A 661 -11.35 0.70 4.31
C VAL A 661 -11.62 -0.71 4.84
N GLY A 662 -11.93 -1.65 3.95
CA GLY A 662 -12.28 -3.03 4.31
C GLY A 662 -13.11 -3.73 3.23
N ARG A 663 -13.53 -4.97 3.49
CA ARG A 663 -14.54 -5.66 2.67
C ARG A 663 -15.91 -5.03 2.87
N VAL A 664 -16.73 -4.99 1.82
CA VAL A 664 -18.15 -4.57 1.90
C VAL A 664 -18.87 -5.28 3.06
N ASP A 665 -18.61 -6.58 3.23
CA ASP A 665 -19.23 -7.43 4.27
C ASP A 665 -18.69 -7.18 5.69
N ASP A 666 -17.52 -6.54 5.83
CA ASP A 666 -16.82 -6.37 7.10
C ASP A 666 -16.93 -4.96 7.70
N VAL A 667 -17.48 -3.98 6.97
CA VAL A 667 -17.73 -2.62 7.50
C VAL A 667 -18.71 -2.69 8.68
N ILE A 668 -18.28 -2.18 9.83
CA ILE A 668 -19.07 -2.16 11.07
C ILE A 668 -20.02 -0.95 11.03
N LYS A 669 -21.31 -1.19 11.26
CA LYS A 669 -22.34 -0.14 11.30
C LYS A 669 -22.79 0.09 12.75
N SER A 670 -22.22 1.09 13.41
CA SER A 670 -22.49 1.41 14.82
C SER A 670 -23.12 2.78 14.94
N SER A 671 -24.38 2.86 15.39
CA SER A 671 -25.11 4.14 15.58
C SER A 671 -25.14 5.04 14.33
N GLY A 672 -25.22 4.45 13.14
CA GLY A 672 -25.18 5.18 11.86
C GLY A 672 -23.78 5.46 11.30
N TYR A 673 -22.72 5.26 12.08
CA TYR A 673 -21.33 5.38 11.61
C TYR A 673 -20.88 4.12 10.88
N ARG A 674 -20.21 4.30 9.73
CA ARG A 674 -19.48 3.25 9.04
C ARG A 674 -18.04 3.24 9.54
N ILE A 675 -17.63 2.13 10.13
CA ILE A 675 -16.32 1.99 10.76
C ILE A 675 -15.57 0.87 10.04
N GLY A 676 -14.45 1.22 9.42
CA GLY A 676 -13.51 0.25 8.86
C GLY A 676 -12.78 -0.49 9.99
N PRO A 677 -12.81 -1.83 10.03
CA PRO A 677 -12.09 -2.59 11.05
C PRO A 677 -10.59 -2.28 11.08
N PHE A 678 -10.00 -2.10 9.90
CA PHE A 678 -8.55 -1.94 9.74
C PHE A 678 -8.00 -0.69 10.43
N GLU A 679 -8.71 0.43 10.40
CA GLU A 679 -8.31 1.67 11.07
C GLU A 679 -8.09 1.43 12.58
N ILE A 680 -8.95 0.62 13.19
CA ILE A 680 -8.89 0.32 14.63
C ILE A 680 -7.85 -0.74 14.94
N GLU A 681 -7.70 -1.75 14.07
CA GLU A 681 -6.61 -2.72 14.14
C GLU A 681 -5.26 -1.98 14.12
N SER A 682 -5.06 -1.03 13.20
CA SER A 682 -3.80 -0.28 13.08
C SER A 682 -3.40 0.47 14.34
N VAL A 683 -4.34 1.17 14.98
CA VAL A 683 -4.07 1.90 16.23
C VAL A 683 -3.82 0.95 17.41
N ILE A 684 -4.52 -0.18 17.48
CA ILE A 684 -4.27 -1.19 18.52
C ILE A 684 -2.89 -1.83 18.33
N MET A 685 -2.46 -2.05 17.08
CA MET A 685 -1.16 -2.65 16.75
C MET A 685 0.05 -1.76 17.08
N GLU A 686 -0.15 -0.48 17.39
CA GLU A 686 0.91 0.42 17.92
C GLU A 686 1.33 0.03 19.35
N LEU A 687 0.49 -0.72 20.07
CA LEU A 687 0.77 -1.12 21.44
C LEU A 687 1.81 -2.25 21.48
N PRO A 688 2.93 -2.10 22.21
CA PRO A 688 4.06 -3.02 22.13
C PRO A 688 3.75 -4.43 22.64
N TYR A 689 2.69 -4.59 23.44
CA TYR A 689 2.24 -5.86 24.00
C TYR A 689 1.15 -6.55 23.16
N VAL A 690 0.73 -5.96 22.03
CA VAL A 690 -0.21 -6.59 21.09
C VAL A 690 0.58 -7.33 20.01
N LEU A 691 0.32 -8.63 19.87
CA LEU A 691 0.92 -9.46 18.82
C LEU A 691 0.10 -9.41 17.54
N GLU A 692 -1.23 -9.60 17.64
CA GLU A 692 -2.18 -9.52 16.54
C GLU A 692 -3.53 -8.99 17.03
N CYS A 693 -4.30 -8.36 16.14
CA CYS A 693 -5.64 -7.89 16.43
C CYS A 693 -6.59 -8.16 15.26
N ALA A 694 -7.80 -8.60 15.57
CA ALA A 694 -8.93 -8.66 14.64
C ALA A 694 -10.08 -7.82 15.17
N VAL A 695 -10.53 -6.84 14.38
CA VAL A 695 -11.69 -6.02 14.70
C VAL A 695 -12.90 -6.52 13.90
N THR A 696 -14.03 -6.68 14.60
CA THR A 696 -15.28 -7.19 14.04
C THR A 696 -16.48 -6.44 14.63
N ALA A 697 -17.62 -6.54 13.95
CA ALA A 697 -18.90 -6.10 14.51
C ALA A 697 -19.37 -7.10 15.56
N ALA A 698 -19.86 -6.61 16.70
CA ALA A 698 -20.65 -7.37 17.66
C ALA A 698 -22.05 -6.76 17.80
N PRO A 699 -23.10 -7.56 17.99
CA PRO A 699 -24.46 -7.04 18.13
C PRO A 699 -24.59 -6.17 19.39
N ASP A 700 -25.36 -5.08 19.30
CA ASP A 700 -25.70 -4.17 20.40
C ASP A 700 -27.14 -3.70 20.24
N GLU A 701 -27.96 -3.84 21.29
CA GLU A 701 -29.41 -3.58 21.23
C GLU A 701 -29.76 -2.13 20.90
N ILE A 702 -28.87 -1.18 21.19
CA ILE A 702 -29.12 0.26 21.01
C ILE A 702 -28.46 0.76 19.73
N ARG A 703 -27.25 0.28 19.45
CA ARG A 703 -26.38 0.80 18.38
C ARG A 703 -26.45 -0.03 17.09
N GLY A 704 -27.19 -1.12 17.11
CA GLY A 704 -27.21 -2.15 16.07
C GLY A 704 -25.97 -3.03 16.17
N GLN A 705 -24.79 -2.44 15.94
CA GLN A 705 -23.50 -3.09 16.14
C GLN A 705 -22.56 -2.19 16.95
N VAL A 706 -21.56 -2.81 17.58
CA VAL A 706 -20.43 -2.13 18.22
C VAL A 706 -19.11 -2.75 17.77
N VAL A 707 -18.03 -1.99 17.94
CA VAL A 707 -16.68 -2.44 17.61
C VAL A 707 -16.19 -3.42 18.67
N LYS A 708 -15.82 -4.63 18.24
CA LYS A 708 -15.18 -5.69 19.05
C LYS A 708 -13.76 -5.92 18.57
N ALA A 709 -12.78 -5.76 19.45
CA ALA A 709 -11.39 -6.13 19.22
C ALA A 709 -11.09 -7.50 19.86
N THR A 710 -10.56 -8.42 19.07
CA THR A 710 -10.07 -9.73 19.53
C THR A 710 -8.56 -9.75 19.36
N ILE A 711 -7.80 -9.90 20.45
CA ILE A 711 -6.38 -9.56 20.53
C ILE A 711 -5.58 -10.78 21.00
N ILE A 712 -4.46 -11.03 20.33
CA ILE A 712 -3.40 -11.91 20.82
C ILE A 712 -2.34 -11.03 21.46
N LEU A 713 -1.96 -11.33 22.70
CA LEU A 713 -0.92 -10.60 23.41
C LEU A 713 0.47 -11.19 23.13
N THR A 714 1.52 -10.40 23.33
CA THR A 714 2.90 -10.89 23.28
C THR A 714 3.19 -11.86 24.42
N GLN A 715 4.11 -12.80 24.19
CA GLN A 715 4.51 -13.77 25.20
C GLN A 715 5.02 -13.06 26.48
N GLY A 716 4.48 -13.46 27.63
CA GLY A 716 4.83 -12.87 28.94
C GLY A 716 3.92 -11.72 29.38
N THR A 717 3.01 -11.23 28.52
CA THR A 717 1.98 -10.27 28.90
C THR A 717 0.75 -10.99 29.48
N VAL A 718 0.24 -10.52 30.61
CA VAL A 718 -0.93 -11.11 31.28
C VAL A 718 -2.18 -10.26 31.00
N GLU A 719 -3.26 -10.91 30.61
CA GLU A 719 -4.55 -10.25 30.42
C GLU A 719 -5.10 -9.64 31.71
N SER A 720 -5.70 -8.45 31.62
CA SER A 720 -6.40 -7.82 32.76
C SER A 720 -7.44 -6.81 32.28
N ASP A 721 -8.41 -6.50 33.13
CA ASP A 721 -9.40 -5.44 32.83
C ASP A 721 -8.77 -4.04 32.77
N ALA A 722 -7.65 -3.82 33.49
CA ALA A 722 -6.86 -2.61 33.36
C ALA A 722 -6.28 -2.48 31.95
N LEU A 723 -5.73 -3.57 31.40
CA LEU A 723 -5.19 -3.61 30.05
C LEU A 723 -6.28 -3.39 28.99
N LYS A 724 -7.49 -3.96 29.18
CA LYS A 724 -8.64 -3.68 28.30
C LYS A 724 -8.97 -2.20 28.28
N LYS A 725 -9.05 -1.55 29.46
CA LYS A 725 -9.33 -0.12 29.57
C LYS A 725 -8.21 0.73 28.94
N GLU A 726 -6.96 0.34 29.13
CA GLU A 726 -5.81 0.99 28.52
C GLU A 726 -5.92 0.97 26.99
N ILE A 727 -6.18 -0.20 26.39
CA ILE A 727 -6.38 -0.33 24.93
C ILE A 727 -7.55 0.56 24.47
N GLN A 728 -8.67 0.54 25.19
CA GLN A 728 -9.83 1.36 24.87
C GLN A 728 -9.53 2.86 24.92
N GLU A 729 -8.83 3.32 25.95
CA GLU A 729 -8.43 4.72 26.10
C GLU A 729 -7.38 5.13 25.08
N TYR A 730 -6.44 4.22 24.76
CA TYR A 730 -5.43 4.44 23.75
C TYR A 730 -6.06 4.70 22.38
N VAL A 731 -7.03 3.87 21.98
CA VAL A 731 -7.78 4.05 20.73
C VAL A 731 -8.65 5.30 20.78
N LYS A 732 -9.33 5.60 21.89
CA LYS A 732 -10.15 6.82 22.03
C LYS A 732 -9.36 8.12 21.86
N LYS A 733 -8.08 8.14 22.24
CA LYS A 733 -7.20 9.32 22.14
C LYS A 733 -6.63 9.53 20.74
N ARG A 734 -6.58 8.48 19.91
CA ARG A 734 -5.93 8.47 18.59
C ARG A 734 -6.89 8.31 17.42
N THR A 735 -8.15 8.01 17.70
CA THR A 735 -9.22 7.88 16.69
C THR A 735 -10.41 8.71 17.12
N ALA A 736 -11.34 8.93 16.19
CA ALA A 736 -12.61 9.56 16.54
C ALA A 736 -13.33 8.73 17.64
N PRO A 737 -13.83 9.36 18.73
CA PRO A 737 -14.33 8.65 19.92
C PRO A 737 -15.46 7.64 19.70
N TYR A 738 -16.10 7.63 18.54
CA TYR A 738 -17.12 6.62 18.20
C TYR A 738 -16.54 5.31 17.68
N LYS A 739 -15.25 5.26 17.30
CA LYS A 739 -14.62 4.08 16.69
C LYS A 739 -13.94 3.12 17.67
N TYR A 740 -13.75 3.52 18.93
CA TYR A 740 -13.04 2.68 19.90
C TYR A 740 -13.73 1.32 20.14
N PRO A 741 -12.96 0.26 20.42
CA PRO A 741 -13.52 -1.06 20.69
C PRO A 741 -14.29 -1.07 22.00
N ARG A 742 -15.62 -1.18 21.95
CA ARG A 742 -16.45 -1.31 23.15
C ARG A 742 -16.28 -2.67 23.83
N ILE A 743 -15.87 -3.67 23.06
CA ILE A 743 -15.55 -5.02 23.53
C ILE A 743 -14.08 -5.31 23.21
N VAL A 744 -13.33 -5.81 24.20
CA VAL A 744 -11.95 -6.27 24.04
C VAL A 744 -11.84 -7.68 24.61
N ASN A 745 -11.53 -8.64 23.75
CA ASN A 745 -11.33 -10.04 24.09
C ASN A 745 -9.88 -10.42 23.84
N PHE A 746 -9.26 -11.11 24.78
CA PHE A 746 -7.94 -11.72 24.57
C PHE A 746 -8.12 -13.19 24.22
N VAL A 747 -7.32 -13.68 23.28
CA VAL A 747 -7.34 -15.06 22.79
C VAL A 747 -5.91 -15.53 22.53
N ASP A 748 -5.69 -16.84 22.64
CA ASP A 748 -4.40 -17.45 22.31
C ASP A 748 -4.15 -17.52 20.81
N SER A 749 -5.21 -17.53 19.98
CA SER A 749 -5.11 -17.58 18.53
C SER A 749 -6.33 -16.98 17.83
N LEU A 750 -6.13 -16.49 16.60
CA LEU A 750 -7.19 -16.01 15.71
C LEU A 750 -7.47 -17.04 14.61
N PRO A 751 -8.73 -17.27 14.22
CA PRO A 751 -9.04 -18.17 13.11
C PRO A 751 -8.48 -17.58 11.81
N LYS A 752 -7.63 -18.35 11.13
CA LYS A 752 -6.98 -17.95 9.88
C LYS A 752 -7.25 -18.96 8.78
N THR A 753 -7.25 -18.45 7.56
CA THR A 753 -7.14 -19.28 6.35
C THR A 753 -5.78 -19.96 6.31
N ILE A 754 -5.62 -20.93 5.40
CA ILE A 754 -4.34 -21.55 5.12
C ILE A 754 -3.27 -20.52 4.69
N SER A 755 -3.69 -19.40 4.06
CA SER A 755 -2.81 -18.25 3.74
C SER A 755 -2.42 -17.38 4.94
N GLY A 756 -2.90 -17.65 6.15
CA GLY A 756 -2.68 -16.80 7.32
C GLY A 756 -3.58 -15.57 7.41
N LYS A 757 -4.48 -15.33 6.43
CA LYS A 757 -5.49 -14.26 6.50
C LYS A 757 -6.54 -14.58 7.57
N ILE A 758 -6.85 -13.61 8.43
CA ILE A 758 -7.88 -13.73 9.48
C ILE A 758 -9.27 -13.95 8.86
N ILE A 759 -10.01 -14.94 9.36
CA ILE A 759 -11.39 -15.23 8.94
C ILE A 759 -12.36 -14.51 9.88
N ARG A 760 -12.63 -13.23 9.61
CA ARG A 760 -13.49 -12.37 10.45
C ARG A 760 -14.90 -12.93 10.65
N ALA A 761 -15.46 -13.64 9.67
CA ALA A 761 -16.76 -14.29 9.78
C ALA A 761 -16.84 -15.37 10.88
N LYS A 762 -15.72 -16.01 11.24
CA LYS A 762 -15.64 -16.96 12.36
C LYS A 762 -15.44 -16.28 13.73
N ILE A 763 -15.14 -14.98 13.73
CA ILE A 763 -14.90 -14.17 14.93
C ILE A 763 -16.13 -13.34 15.30
N LYS A 764 -16.86 -12.81 14.30
CA LYS A 764 -18.13 -12.10 14.45
C LYS A 764 -19.07 -12.92 15.32
#